data_AF-A0A9D2IZ36-F1
#
_entry.id   AF-A0A9D2IZ36-F1
#
_cell.length_a   1.000
_cell.length_b   1.000
_cell.length_c   1.000
_cell.angle_alpha   90.00
_cell.angle_beta   90.00
_cell.angle_gamma   90.00
#
_symmetry.space_group_name_H-M   'P 1'
#
loop_
_entity.id
_entity.type
_entity.pdbx_description
1 polymer ?
#
loop_
_entity_poly.entity_id
_entity_poly.type
_entity_poly.pdbx_seq_one_letter_code
_entity_poly.pdbx_strand_id
1 'polypeptide(L)'
;MSETHFPLDESKLSFEIPRDEKPREKILKLGRKITDRIPAKLKGVTGDDPEYWGLAGLVTDEMADVALKMEVRKPMTLPQLVKATGKSAEELEPLLYQMSYIGLLEYNWENERHEKQYVLPMFVPGSAEFFNMQKHQIDEHPEVTAFFERMTFLPLEHIPAMVPPGGAGIGMHVIPVEKAIETENQSVDIEHISHWLKKYDGKYAASPCSCRMSRAKLGEGCGDDPEDWCIGVGDMADYLVETHKGHYVDYDEVLRILKRAEDNGFVHQITNIDGENKIFAICNCNVNVCNALRLSQMFNTPNLGRSAYVAHVATENCVACGRCVEFCPAGAVKLGQKLCTKDGPVEYPRMEDPAVTPWGPEKWTVDYRDKNRVNCHDTGTAPCKTACPAHIAVQGYLKMAAQGRYTEALALIKKENPFPAVCGRVCNRRCEDACTRGNVDSAVAIDAVKKFIAQKDLDAATRYIPPIVPASTGEGFSEKIAIIGAGPAGLSCAFYLAEKGYKPTVFEKNARPGGMLVYGIPSYKLEKDVVEAEIEVIRAMGVDIRCGVEVGKDVTLDQLRAEGYKAFYIAIGCQGGRKAGVPGEDAEGVFTAVDFLHAVAENEHTPVTGRAVVIGGGNVAIDAARSARRCGAEEVSMFCLEAKDAMPADPEEVAEAQAEQVQLHCGWGPKEILTENGKVTGVVFKRCVSVLNAEGRFAPVYNDADTMTVACEQVILSIGQSILWGNLLEGSKVELAGGGRAAADALTYQTAQPDVFVGGDVYTGPGFAIEAIAAGKEGAVSIHRFVQPDTSLTIGRNRRDFIQLDKDNLALSGYDTAARQEAAAPAPGLSFRDTHGTLTEEQVKTETARCLGCGASVVDPNKCIGCGICTTKCEFDAIRLSRDLPECSTMVRTEDKFKAILPYMVKRGLRLKFGKKG
;
A
#
# COMPACT_ATOMS: atom_id res chain seq x y z
N MET A 1 31.63 -18.38 21.94
CA MET A 1 30.92 -17.17 21.48
C MET A 1 29.73 -16.99 22.41
N SER A 2 29.35 -15.79 22.87
CA SER A 2 27.93 -15.67 23.25
C SER A 2 27.20 -15.77 21.92
N GLU A 3 26.47 -16.86 21.71
CA GLU A 3 25.66 -17.02 20.49
C GLU A 3 24.77 -15.78 20.38
N THR A 4 24.83 -15.12 19.23
CA THR A 4 23.93 -13.99 18.97
C THR A 4 22.50 -14.52 18.98
N HIS A 5 21.56 -13.72 19.47
CA HIS A 5 20.14 -14.05 19.42
C HIS A 5 19.58 -14.02 17.99
N PHE A 6 20.36 -13.52 17.02
CA PHE A 6 19.96 -13.37 15.62
C PHE A 6 21.08 -13.85 14.69
N PRO A 7 21.25 -15.17 14.51
CA PRO A 7 22.16 -15.66 13.49
C PRO A 7 21.73 -15.17 12.10
N LEU A 8 22.70 -15.07 11.18
CA LEU A 8 22.40 -14.84 9.77
C LEU A 8 21.73 -16.12 9.24
N ASP A 9 20.55 -15.98 8.65
CA ASP A 9 19.86 -17.09 8.00
C ASP A 9 20.38 -17.23 6.57
N GLU A 10 21.52 -17.91 6.43
CA GLU A 10 22.19 -18.11 5.13
C GLU A 10 21.29 -18.87 4.13
N SER A 11 20.29 -19.64 4.59
CA SER A 11 19.37 -20.36 3.72
C SER A 11 18.46 -19.46 2.90
N LYS A 12 18.34 -18.18 3.26
CA LYS A 12 17.55 -17.18 2.56
C LYS A 12 18.35 -16.34 1.56
N LEU A 13 19.67 -16.50 1.53
CA LEU A 13 20.53 -15.74 0.64
C LEU A 13 20.55 -16.38 -0.75
N SER A 14 20.60 -15.55 -1.79
CA SER A 14 20.82 -15.98 -3.18
C SER A 14 22.29 -16.29 -3.49
N PHE A 15 23.16 -16.19 -2.49
CA PHE A 15 24.61 -16.37 -2.56
C PHE A 15 25.13 -17.05 -1.28
N GLU A 16 26.32 -17.65 -1.37
CA GLU A 16 26.99 -18.28 -0.23
C GLU A 16 27.94 -17.28 0.44
N ILE A 17 28.03 -17.31 1.78
CA ILE A 17 29.03 -16.53 2.49
C ILE A 17 30.40 -17.19 2.29
N PRO A 18 31.42 -16.46 1.79
CA PRO A 18 32.73 -17.04 1.57
C PRO A 18 33.37 -17.40 2.90
N ARG A 19 33.80 -18.67 3.03
CA ARG A 19 34.51 -19.18 4.20
C ARG A 19 35.89 -19.64 3.79
N ASP A 20 36.91 -19.02 4.38
CA ASP A 20 38.30 -19.39 4.14
C ASP A 20 38.76 -20.42 5.18
N GLU A 21 39.19 -21.61 4.72
CA GLU A 21 39.79 -22.63 5.60
C GLU A 21 41.02 -22.09 6.37
N LYS A 22 41.71 -21.12 5.77
CA LYS A 22 42.87 -20.43 6.35
C LYS A 22 42.68 -18.92 6.25
N PRO A 23 42.02 -18.29 7.24
CA PRO A 23 41.73 -16.86 7.20
C PRO A 23 43.00 -16.00 7.14
N ARG A 24 42.96 -14.93 6.33
CA ARG A 24 44.05 -13.97 6.19
C ARG A 24 44.25 -13.17 7.47
N GLU A 25 45.42 -13.33 8.11
CA GLU A 25 45.70 -12.75 9.43
C GLU A 25 45.58 -11.22 9.46
N LYS A 26 45.98 -10.53 8.38
CA LYS A 26 45.88 -9.07 8.27
C LYS A 26 44.43 -8.59 8.26
N ILE A 27 43.54 -9.32 7.58
CA ILE A 27 42.11 -9.00 7.52
C ILE A 27 41.43 -9.24 8.87
N LEU A 28 41.76 -10.34 9.56
CA LEU A 28 41.27 -10.58 10.93
C LEU A 28 41.66 -9.44 11.88
N LYS A 29 42.93 -8.98 11.80
CA LYS A 29 43.42 -7.85 12.59
C LYS A 29 42.70 -6.55 12.24
N LEU A 30 42.45 -6.30 10.96
CA LEU A 30 41.74 -5.11 10.50
C LEU A 30 40.28 -5.13 10.95
N GLY A 31 39.56 -6.24 10.77
CA GLY A 31 38.19 -6.42 11.25
C GLY A 31 38.08 -6.18 12.75
N ARG A 32 39.00 -6.74 13.55
CA ARG A 32 39.07 -6.51 15.01
C ARG A 32 39.35 -5.05 15.37
N LYS A 33 40.14 -4.34 14.56
CA LYS A 33 40.49 -2.93 14.78
C LYS A 33 39.28 -2.01 14.56
N ILE A 34 38.50 -2.25 13.51
CA ILE A 34 37.38 -1.39 13.11
C ILE A 34 36.11 -1.71 13.91
N THR A 35 35.81 -2.99 14.19
CA THR A 35 34.53 -3.42 14.78
C THR A 35 34.22 -2.75 16.11
N ASP A 36 32.95 -2.39 16.32
CA ASP A 36 32.44 -1.93 17.62
C ASP A 36 31.78 -3.05 18.44
N ARG A 37 31.79 -4.28 17.93
CA ARG A 37 31.34 -5.47 18.65
C ARG A 37 32.33 -5.80 19.76
N ILE A 38 32.00 -5.43 21.00
CA ILE A 38 32.84 -5.64 22.19
C ILE A 38 33.36 -7.09 22.30
N PRO A 39 32.52 -8.14 22.13
CA PRO A 39 33.01 -9.52 22.14
C PRO A 39 34.12 -9.81 21.13
N ALA A 40 33.99 -9.32 19.88
CA ALA A 40 34.98 -9.52 18.83
C ALA A 40 36.29 -8.75 19.13
N LYS A 41 36.18 -7.51 19.65
CA LYS A 41 37.34 -6.73 20.13
C LYS A 41 38.12 -7.44 21.23
N LEU A 42 37.44 -8.06 22.19
CA LEU A 42 38.06 -8.72 23.34
C LEU A 42 38.56 -10.15 23.04
N LYS A 43 37.74 -10.96 22.38
CA LYS A 43 37.99 -12.40 22.17
C LYS A 43 38.70 -12.71 20.84
N GLY A 44 38.76 -11.73 19.92
CA GLY A 44 39.28 -11.91 18.57
C GLY A 44 38.17 -12.09 17.54
N VAL A 45 38.57 -11.99 16.27
CA VAL A 45 37.75 -12.23 15.08
C VAL A 45 38.24 -13.53 14.45
N THR A 46 37.33 -14.34 13.93
CA THR A 46 37.58 -15.61 13.24
C THR A 46 37.19 -15.52 11.76
N GLY A 47 37.52 -16.54 10.97
CA GLY A 47 37.13 -16.59 9.54
C GLY A 47 35.62 -16.65 9.32
N ASP A 48 34.87 -17.15 10.31
CA ASP A 48 33.40 -17.26 10.24
C ASP A 48 32.69 -15.95 10.67
N ASP A 49 33.42 -14.99 11.22
CA ASP A 49 32.83 -13.74 11.68
C ASP A 49 32.59 -12.75 10.52
N PRO A 50 31.51 -11.95 10.56
CA PRO A 50 31.20 -10.95 9.55
C PRO A 50 32.29 -9.91 9.35
N GLU A 51 33.01 -9.56 10.41
CA GLU A 51 34.18 -8.71 10.33
C GLU A 51 35.28 -9.21 9.38
N TYR A 52 35.37 -10.53 9.17
CA TYR A 52 36.33 -11.13 8.25
C TYR A 52 35.78 -11.19 6.83
N TRP A 53 34.73 -11.98 6.60
CA TRP A 53 34.25 -12.23 5.23
C TRP A 53 33.72 -10.96 4.55
N GLY A 54 33.18 -10.00 5.31
CA GLY A 54 32.76 -8.71 4.78
C GLY A 54 33.90 -7.80 4.32
N LEU A 55 35.13 -8.05 4.78
CA LEU A 55 36.35 -7.37 4.32
C LEU A 55 37.15 -8.22 3.33
N ALA A 56 37.10 -9.55 3.47
CA ALA A 56 37.98 -10.45 2.75
C ALA A 56 37.72 -10.46 1.22
N GLY A 57 36.50 -10.18 0.78
CA GLY A 57 36.18 -10.04 -0.64
C GLY A 57 36.82 -8.80 -1.28
N LEU A 58 36.80 -7.66 -0.57
CA LEU A 58 37.17 -6.35 -1.14
C LEU A 58 38.58 -5.87 -0.77
N VAL A 59 39.10 -6.27 0.39
CA VAL A 59 40.30 -5.68 0.97
C VAL A 59 41.51 -6.59 0.75
N THR A 60 42.50 -6.08 0.03
CA THR A 60 43.78 -6.77 -0.17
C THR A 60 44.66 -6.69 1.07
N ASP A 61 45.64 -7.59 1.18
CA ASP A 61 46.61 -7.56 2.29
C ASP A 61 47.45 -6.26 2.31
N GLU A 62 47.70 -5.67 1.15
CA GLU A 62 48.40 -4.40 1.03
C GLU A 62 47.55 -3.22 1.52
N MET A 63 46.27 -3.18 1.16
CA MET A 63 45.32 -2.20 1.72
C MET A 63 45.22 -2.35 3.24
N ALA A 64 45.15 -3.59 3.73
CA ALA A 64 45.10 -3.87 5.16
C ALA A 64 46.36 -3.40 5.88
N ASP A 65 47.55 -3.56 5.30
CA ASP A 65 48.80 -3.03 5.87
C ASP A 65 48.74 -1.52 6.09
N VAL A 66 48.19 -0.76 5.13
CA VAL A 66 48.01 0.69 5.25
C VAL A 66 46.96 1.02 6.33
N ALA A 67 45.78 0.42 6.25
CA ALA A 67 44.69 0.68 7.20
C ALA A 67 45.06 0.33 8.65
N LEU A 68 45.88 -0.71 8.86
CA LEU A 68 46.37 -1.08 10.19
C LEU A 68 47.30 -0.02 10.81
N LYS A 69 47.94 0.85 10.01
CA LYS A 69 48.75 1.99 10.49
C LYS A 69 47.91 3.21 10.87
N MET A 70 46.65 3.27 10.43
CA MET A 70 45.74 4.36 10.76
C MET A 70 45.09 4.12 12.11
N GLU A 71 44.52 5.17 12.73
CA GLU A 71 43.61 5.01 13.85
C GLU A 71 42.17 5.25 13.38
N VAL A 72 41.22 4.44 13.88
CA VAL A 72 39.82 4.56 13.48
C VAL A 72 39.30 5.95 13.84
N ARG A 73 38.69 6.64 12.87
CA ARG A 73 38.19 8.01 12.97
C ARG A 73 39.22 9.06 13.37
N LYS A 74 40.51 8.81 13.18
CA LYS A 74 41.56 9.84 13.25
C LYS A 74 42.12 10.12 11.86
N PRO A 75 41.84 11.31 11.28
CA PRO A 75 42.35 11.66 9.97
C PRO A 75 43.88 11.66 9.90
N MET A 76 44.43 11.24 8.77
CA MET A 76 45.85 11.31 8.47
C MET A 76 46.07 11.93 7.09
N THR A 77 46.97 12.92 7.00
CA THR A 77 47.40 13.47 5.71
C THR A 77 48.34 12.50 4.99
N LEU A 78 48.49 12.66 3.67
CA LEU A 78 49.42 11.83 2.89
C LEU A 78 50.86 11.81 3.47
N PRO A 79 51.48 12.94 3.87
CA PRO A 79 52.79 12.91 4.52
C PRO A 79 52.84 12.08 5.81
N GLN A 80 51.76 12.08 6.60
CA GLN A 80 51.67 11.26 7.82
C GLN A 80 51.57 9.77 7.48
N LEU A 81 50.82 9.41 6.42
CA LEU A 81 50.70 8.04 5.93
C LEU A 81 52.02 7.53 5.32
N VAL A 82 52.74 8.35 4.55
CA VAL A 82 54.10 8.06 4.07
C VAL A 82 55.01 7.71 5.25
N LYS A 83 54.99 8.53 6.30
CA LYS A 83 55.79 8.30 7.51
C LYS A 83 55.37 7.03 8.26
N ALA A 84 54.07 6.75 8.36
CA ALA A 84 53.55 5.63 9.15
C ALA A 84 53.70 4.27 8.46
N THR A 85 53.63 4.25 7.12
CA THR A 85 53.72 3.03 6.31
C THR A 85 55.12 2.77 5.78
N GLY A 86 55.94 3.80 5.60
CA GLY A 86 57.25 3.72 4.95
C GLY A 86 57.19 3.64 3.41
N LYS A 87 56.00 3.70 2.82
CA LYS A 87 55.79 3.74 1.36
C LYS A 87 55.92 5.18 0.85
N SER A 88 56.39 5.34 -0.39
CA SER A 88 56.44 6.66 -1.04
C SER A 88 55.03 7.20 -1.35
N ALA A 89 54.93 8.51 -1.61
CA ALA A 89 53.66 9.12 -2.02
C ALA A 89 53.12 8.51 -3.33
N GLU A 90 54.01 8.27 -4.30
CA GLU A 90 53.70 7.67 -5.61
C GLU A 90 53.09 6.26 -5.49
N GLU A 91 53.53 5.48 -4.50
CA GLU A 91 52.95 4.16 -4.20
C GLU A 91 51.62 4.26 -3.44
N LEU A 92 51.48 5.23 -2.53
CA LEU A 92 50.32 5.34 -1.65
C LEU A 92 49.11 5.98 -2.32
N GLU A 93 49.29 6.99 -3.16
CA GLU A 93 48.16 7.73 -3.74
C GLU A 93 47.19 6.83 -4.52
N PRO A 94 47.63 5.95 -5.45
CA PRO A 94 46.72 5.04 -6.16
C PRO A 94 46.05 4.04 -5.20
N LEU A 95 46.78 3.56 -4.20
CA LEU A 95 46.26 2.61 -3.21
C LEU A 95 45.20 3.27 -2.31
N LEU A 96 45.44 4.49 -1.84
CA LEU A 96 44.49 5.26 -1.05
C LEU A 96 43.24 5.62 -1.86
N TYR A 97 43.40 5.98 -3.14
CA TYR A 97 42.27 6.15 -4.04
C TYR A 97 41.46 4.86 -4.15
N GLN A 98 42.10 3.71 -4.41
CA GLN A 98 41.39 2.43 -4.51
C GLN A 98 40.68 2.06 -3.20
N MET A 99 41.33 2.28 -2.06
CA MET A 99 40.71 2.05 -0.75
C MET A 99 39.49 2.96 -0.53
N SER A 100 39.50 4.19 -1.02
CA SER A 100 38.34 5.08 -0.99
C SER A 100 37.28 4.74 -2.04
N TYR A 101 37.69 4.28 -3.21
CA TYR A 101 36.82 3.81 -4.28
C TYR A 101 35.96 2.64 -3.82
N ILE A 102 36.57 1.62 -3.19
CA ILE A 102 35.82 0.47 -2.65
C ILE A 102 34.99 0.84 -1.40
N GLY A 103 35.31 1.97 -0.74
CA GLY A 103 34.62 2.46 0.45
C GLY A 103 35.28 2.10 1.79
N LEU A 104 36.52 1.58 1.78
CA LEU A 104 37.25 1.27 3.02
C LEU A 104 37.69 2.54 3.74
N LEU A 105 38.10 3.58 2.99
CA LEU A 105 38.49 4.89 3.53
C LEU A 105 37.57 5.98 3.04
N GLU A 106 37.32 6.98 3.86
CA GLU A 106 36.76 8.27 3.45
C GLU A 106 37.86 9.34 3.48
N TYR A 107 37.60 10.52 2.92
CA TYR A 107 38.51 11.67 3.04
C TYR A 107 37.77 13.00 3.09
N ASN A 108 38.45 14.01 3.63
CA ASN A 108 37.97 15.37 3.76
C ASN A 108 39.15 16.36 3.77
N TRP A 109 38.85 17.65 3.89
CA TRP A 109 39.80 18.76 3.97
C TRP A 109 39.63 19.57 5.28
N GLU A 110 39.04 18.94 6.30
CA GLU A 110 38.73 19.56 7.59
C GLU A 110 39.96 19.60 8.52
N ASN A 111 41.00 20.32 8.11
CA ASN A 111 42.13 20.66 8.95
C ASN A 111 42.57 22.11 8.73
N GLU A 112 43.40 22.63 9.63
CA GLU A 112 43.85 24.03 9.63
C GLU A 112 44.52 24.47 8.32
N ARG A 113 45.16 23.52 7.61
CA ARG A 113 45.86 23.77 6.34
C ARG A 113 44.98 23.55 5.12
N HIS A 114 43.76 23.06 5.32
CA HIS A 114 42.83 22.65 4.26
C HIS A 114 43.47 21.66 3.26
N GLU A 115 44.23 20.69 3.79
CA GLU A 115 44.86 19.63 3.00
C GLU A 115 44.03 18.35 3.03
N LYS A 116 44.05 17.56 1.95
CA LYS A 116 43.34 16.28 1.90
C LYS A 116 43.88 15.34 2.99
N GLN A 117 42.97 14.79 3.80
CA GLN A 117 43.27 13.81 4.84
C GLN A 117 42.33 12.62 4.73
N TYR A 118 42.86 11.43 4.98
CA TYR A 118 42.14 10.16 4.88
C TYR A 118 41.73 9.68 6.25
N VAL A 119 40.53 9.13 6.34
CA VAL A 119 39.96 8.61 7.58
C VAL A 119 39.62 7.14 7.36
N LEU A 120 40.03 6.30 8.31
CA LEU A 120 39.51 4.94 8.43
C LEU A 120 38.23 5.02 9.27
N PRO A 121 37.03 4.95 8.68
CA PRO A 121 35.80 5.10 9.45
C PRO A 121 35.54 3.83 10.27
N MET A 122 34.52 3.90 11.12
CA MET A 122 33.92 2.71 11.70
C MET A 122 33.12 1.93 10.64
N PHE A 123 32.59 0.75 10.96
CA PHE A 123 31.77 0.04 9.96
C PHE A 123 30.45 0.73 9.66
N VAL A 124 29.76 1.25 10.67
CA VAL A 124 28.42 1.85 10.52
C VAL A 124 28.24 3.03 11.49
N PRO A 125 27.97 4.24 10.99
CA PRO A 125 28.08 4.66 9.58
C PRO A 125 29.55 4.60 9.12
N GLY A 126 29.80 4.17 7.89
CA GLY A 126 31.17 4.08 7.35
C GLY A 126 31.38 2.90 6.41
N SER A 127 32.50 2.17 6.54
CA SER A 127 32.95 1.27 5.46
C SER A 127 31.91 0.24 5.03
N ALA A 128 31.17 -0.37 5.97
CA ALA A 128 30.17 -1.38 5.60
C ALA A 128 29.01 -0.76 4.79
N GLU A 129 28.65 0.49 5.09
CA GLU A 129 27.68 1.25 4.30
C GLU A 129 28.25 1.62 2.93
N PHE A 130 29.47 2.13 2.87
CA PHE A 130 30.12 2.59 1.65
C PHE A 130 30.41 1.47 0.66
N PHE A 131 30.61 0.24 1.14
CA PHE A 131 30.73 -0.95 0.30
C PHE A 131 29.47 -1.23 -0.53
N ASN A 132 28.32 -0.70 -0.09
CA ASN A 132 27.01 -0.94 -0.68
C ASN A 132 26.50 0.27 -1.49
N MET A 133 27.36 1.22 -1.85
CA MET A 133 26.98 2.42 -2.63
C MET A 133 27.23 2.27 -4.13
N GLN A 134 27.74 1.12 -4.58
CA GLN A 134 27.98 0.83 -5.99
C GLN A 134 27.42 -0.53 -6.36
N LYS A 135 26.57 -0.57 -7.38
CA LYS A 135 25.85 -1.78 -7.77
C LYS A 135 26.78 -2.90 -8.25
N HIS A 136 27.76 -2.57 -9.10
CA HIS A 136 28.69 -3.57 -9.62
C HIS A 136 29.48 -4.26 -8.49
N GLN A 137 29.90 -3.50 -7.47
CA GLN A 137 30.60 -4.05 -6.33
C GLN A 137 29.73 -5.02 -5.51
N ILE A 138 28.44 -4.71 -5.33
CA ILE A 138 27.48 -5.64 -4.70
C ILE A 138 27.27 -6.89 -5.56
N ASP A 139 27.28 -6.76 -6.88
CA ASP A 139 27.11 -7.90 -7.77
C ASP A 139 28.31 -8.83 -7.77
N GLU A 140 29.53 -8.30 -7.65
CA GLU A 140 30.78 -9.05 -7.53
C GLU A 140 31.03 -9.61 -6.13
N HIS A 141 30.62 -8.86 -5.09
CA HIS A 141 30.85 -9.17 -3.67
C HIS A 141 29.55 -9.11 -2.85
N PRO A 142 28.55 -9.96 -3.13
CA PRO A 142 27.23 -9.87 -2.51
C PRO A 142 27.27 -10.04 -0.98
N GLU A 143 28.28 -10.69 -0.43
CA GLU A 143 28.50 -10.83 1.02
C GLU A 143 28.56 -9.48 1.73
N VAL A 144 28.99 -8.40 1.08
CA VAL A 144 29.06 -7.06 1.71
C VAL A 144 27.68 -6.53 2.12
N THR A 145 26.62 -7.06 1.51
CA THR A 145 25.23 -6.71 1.83
C THR A 145 24.79 -7.33 3.16
N ALA A 146 25.11 -8.61 3.37
CA ALA A 146 24.93 -9.30 4.64
C ALA A 146 25.84 -8.70 5.71
N PHE A 147 27.07 -8.32 5.36
CA PHE A 147 28.01 -7.67 6.26
C PHE A 147 27.44 -6.35 6.80
N PHE A 148 26.94 -5.48 5.92
CA PHE A 148 26.33 -4.21 6.32
C PHE A 148 25.11 -4.41 7.23
N GLU A 149 24.26 -5.36 6.88
CA GLU A 149 23.09 -5.71 7.66
C GLU A 149 23.48 -6.28 9.04
N ARG A 150 24.57 -7.06 9.16
CA ARG A 150 25.10 -7.57 10.44
C ARG A 150 25.78 -6.48 11.26
N MET A 151 26.58 -5.60 10.65
CA MET A 151 27.32 -4.53 11.35
C MET A 151 26.42 -3.41 11.87
N THR A 152 25.24 -3.22 11.27
CA THR A 152 24.21 -2.34 11.83
C THR A 152 23.56 -2.94 13.09
N PHE A 153 23.64 -4.26 13.29
CA PHE A 153 22.94 -4.96 14.38
C PHE A 153 23.87 -5.40 15.54
N LEU A 154 24.88 -6.23 15.24
CA LEU A 154 25.68 -6.95 16.24
C LEU A 154 26.38 -6.04 17.27
N PRO A 155 26.88 -4.84 16.92
CA PRO A 155 27.47 -3.94 17.90
C PRO A 155 26.46 -3.43 18.95
N LEU A 156 25.17 -3.43 18.61
CA LEU A 156 24.12 -2.85 19.45
C LEU A 156 23.36 -3.88 20.28
N GLU A 157 23.47 -5.18 20.01
CA GLU A 157 22.66 -6.27 20.59
C GLU A 157 22.47 -6.20 22.12
N HIS A 158 23.46 -5.70 22.87
CA HIS A 158 23.42 -5.70 24.34
C HIS A 158 23.28 -4.32 24.99
N ILE A 159 23.24 -3.24 24.20
CA ILE A 159 23.20 -1.88 24.71
C ILE A 159 21.97 -1.02 24.31
N PRO A 160 20.93 -1.44 23.54
CA PRO A 160 19.95 -0.49 23.00
C PRO A 160 19.20 0.29 24.08
N ALA A 161 18.78 -0.40 25.15
CA ALA A 161 18.09 0.21 26.29
C ALA A 161 19.01 1.03 27.21
N MET A 162 20.33 0.99 26.99
CA MET A 162 21.33 1.78 27.72
C MET A 162 21.72 3.06 26.97
N VAL A 163 21.20 3.27 25.76
CA VAL A 163 21.43 4.49 25.00
C VAL A 163 20.49 5.59 25.52
N PRO A 164 21.02 6.74 25.94
CA PRO A 164 20.18 7.85 26.39
C PRO A 164 19.38 8.45 25.23
N PRO A 165 18.35 9.27 25.53
CA PRO A 165 17.69 10.09 24.52
C PRO A 165 18.70 10.85 23.64
N GLY A 166 18.44 10.91 22.33
CA GLY A 166 19.35 11.52 21.35
C GLY A 166 20.43 10.58 20.78
N GLY A 167 20.43 9.30 21.15
CA GLY A 167 21.26 8.26 20.53
C GLY A 167 22.73 8.23 20.96
N ALA A 168 23.23 9.26 21.67
CA ALA A 168 24.60 9.34 22.18
C ALA A 168 25.71 9.10 21.14
N GLY A 169 25.56 9.62 19.93
CA GLY A 169 26.60 9.46 18.91
C GLY A 169 26.61 8.09 18.24
N ILE A 170 25.43 7.46 18.13
CA ILE A 170 25.24 6.17 17.47
C ILE A 170 24.32 6.38 16.26
N GLY A 171 24.76 5.90 15.10
CA GLY A 171 23.94 5.78 13.90
C GLY A 171 23.39 7.11 13.39
N MET A 172 22.08 7.15 13.18
CA MET A 172 21.37 8.25 12.54
C MET A 172 20.36 8.89 13.49
N HIS A 173 20.06 10.16 13.28
CA HIS A 173 19.10 10.95 14.04
C HIS A 173 17.94 11.37 13.13
N VAL A 174 16.71 11.07 13.54
CA VAL A 174 15.49 11.45 12.82
C VAL A 174 15.30 12.96 12.92
N ILE A 175 15.07 13.59 11.78
CA ILE A 175 14.68 14.99 11.69
C ILE A 175 13.20 15.03 11.28
N PRO A 176 12.35 15.78 12.00
CA PRO A 176 10.97 15.97 11.60
C PRO A 176 10.90 16.60 10.20
N VAL A 177 9.86 16.27 9.42
CA VAL A 177 9.53 17.11 8.26
C VAL A 177 9.30 18.52 8.76
N GLU A 178 10.05 19.49 8.21
CA GLU A 178 10.14 20.84 8.76
C GLU A 178 8.76 21.52 8.82
N LYS A 179 7.92 21.32 7.80
CA LYS A 179 6.53 21.77 7.78
C LYS A 179 5.69 21.27 8.97
N ALA A 180 6.01 20.10 9.53
CA ALA A 180 5.28 19.54 10.68
C ALA A 180 5.63 20.22 12.01
N ILE A 181 6.69 21.05 12.05
CA ILE A 181 7.14 21.79 13.23
C ILE A 181 7.18 23.31 12.98
N GLU A 182 6.64 23.80 11.86
CA GLU A 182 6.70 25.22 11.47
C GLU A 182 6.06 26.17 12.50
N THR A 183 5.11 25.67 13.29
CA THR A 183 4.43 26.42 14.35
C THR A 183 5.06 26.23 15.74
N GLU A 184 6.13 25.46 15.87
CA GLU A 184 6.80 25.22 17.15
C GLU A 184 7.84 26.31 17.45
N ASN A 185 7.51 27.17 18.41
CA ASN A 185 8.35 28.31 18.81
C ASN A 185 9.59 27.91 19.60
N GLN A 186 9.66 26.68 20.12
CA GLN A 186 10.80 26.17 20.91
C GLN A 186 11.74 25.27 20.09
N SER A 187 11.53 25.15 18.79
CA SER A 187 12.41 24.39 17.90
C SER A 187 13.81 25.02 17.87
N VAL A 188 14.84 24.19 17.70
CA VAL A 188 16.24 24.65 17.60
C VAL A 188 16.83 24.32 16.24
N ASP A 189 17.79 25.12 15.78
CA ASP A 189 18.45 25.04 14.47
C ASP A 189 18.74 23.62 13.97
N ILE A 190 19.37 22.77 14.79
CA ILE A 190 19.77 21.41 14.41
C ILE A 190 18.60 20.47 14.09
N GLU A 191 17.37 20.84 14.47
CA GLU A 191 16.13 20.10 14.20
C GLU A 191 15.52 20.44 12.84
N HIS A 192 16.11 21.39 12.10
CA HIS A 192 15.61 21.87 10.80
C HIS A 192 16.53 21.41 9.67
N ILE A 193 15.96 20.85 8.60
CA ILE A 193 16.77 20.49 7.41
C ILE A 193 17.32 21.74 6.76
N SER A 194 16.54 22.83 6.71
CA SER A 194 16.96 24.11 6.15
C SER A 194 18.22 24.67 6.80
N HIS A 195 18.42 24.48 8.11
CA HIS A 195 19.64 24.85 8.81
C HIS A 195 20.86 24.11 8.21
N TRP A 196 20.75 22.80 8.07
CA TRP A 196 21.83 21.97 7.52
C TRP A 196 22.11 22.29 6.06
N LEU A 197 21.08 22.47 5.24
CA LEU A 197 21.27 22.87 3.85
C LEU A 197 21.99 24.22 3.77
N LYS A 198 21.54 25.24 4.51
CA LYS A 198 22.19 26.55 4.55
C LYS A 198 23.65 26.48 4.99
N LYS A 199 23.97 25.61 5.95
CA LYS A 199 25.34 25.44 6.45
C LYS A 199 26.30 24.92 5.38
N TYR A 200 25.83 24.05 4.50
CA TYR A 200 26.61 23.43 3.43
C TYR A 200 26.25 23.99 2.05
N ASP A 201 25.81 25.25 1.99
CA ASP A 201 25.33 25.89 0.76
C ASP A 201 26.32 25.73 -0.41
N GLY A 202 25.79 25.31 -1.56
CA GLY A 202 26.56 25.04 -2.78
C GLY A 202 27.40 23.75 -2.79
N LYS A 203 27.32 22.90 -1.76
CA LYS A 203 28.11 21.66 -1.67
C LYS A 203 27.25 20.44 -1.32
N TYR A 204 26.57 19.89 -2.33
CA TYR A 204 25.70 18.74 -2.22
C TYR A 204 25.97 17.70 -3.31
N ALA A 205 25.80 16.42 -2.97
CA ALA A 205 25.77 15.33 -3.96
C ALA A 205 24.65 14.34 -3.63
N ALA A 206 23.94 13.87 -4.65
CA ALA A 206 22.99 12.78 -4.53
C ALA A 206 23.71 11.44 -4.77
N SER A 207 23.30 10.42 -4.03
CA SER A 207 23.86 9.07 -4.09
C SER A 207 22.80 8.00 -3.86
N PRO A 208 23.02 6.78 -4.37
CA PRO A 208 22.13 5.66 -4.12
C PRO A 208 22.01 5.33 -2.63
N CYS A 209 20.83 4.87 -2.23
CA CYS A 209 20.57 4.38 -0.89
C CYS A 209 21.18 2.98 -0.71
N SER A 210 22.30 2.92 0.00
CA SER A 210 22.97 1.69 0.43
C SER A 210 22.02 0.66 1.04
N CYS A 211 21.05 1.10 1.85
CA CYS A 211 20.06 0.21 2.47
C CYS A 211 19.10 -0.41 1.45
N ARG A 212 18.64 0.35 0.44
CA ARG A 212 17.76 -0.17 -0.62
C ARG A 212 18.51 -1.20 -1.48
N MET A 213 19.73 -0.86 -1.90
CA MET A 213 20.58 -1.75 -2.70
C MET A 213 20.92 -3.04 -1.95
N SER A 214 21.38 -2.92 -0.70
CA SER A 214 21.71 -4.06 0.16
C SER A 214 20.51 -4.97 0.39
N ARG A 215 19.34 -4.41 0.75
CA ARG A 215 18.13 -5.22 1.00
C ARG A 215 17.58 -5.87 -0.25
N ALA A 216 17.67 -5.21 -1.40
CA ALA A 216 17.33 -5.84 -2.67
C ALA A 216 18.19 -7.09 -2.86
N LYS A 217 19.53 -6.99 -2.80
CA LYS A 217 20.40 -8.18 -2.98
C LYS A 217 20.14 -9.32 -1.99
N LEU A 218 19.65 -9.01 -0.80
CA LEU A 218 19.22 -9.99 0.22
C LEU A 218 17.84 -10.63 -0.06
N GLY A 219 17.18 -10.31 -1.18
CA GLY A 219 15.83 -10.78 -1.52
C GLY A 219 14.71 -10.09 -0.74
N GLU A 220 15.01 -8.95 -0.11
CA GLU A 220 14.11 -8.24 0.80
C GLU A 220 13.82 -6.80 0.35
N GLY A 221 14.00 -6.50 -0.94
CA GLY A 221 13.65 -5.21 -1.52
C GLY A 221 12.16 -4.89 -1.38
N CYS A 222 11.80 -3.60 -1.57
CA CYS A 222 10.42 -3.13 -1.47
C CYS A 222 9.84 -2.53 -2.76
N GLY A 223 10.59 -2.57 -3.88
CA GLY A 223 10.21 -2.01 -5.18
C GLY A 223 10.55 -0.53 -5.38
N ASP A 224 11.11 0.14 -4.36
CA ASP A 224 11.62 1.51 -4.51
C ASP A 224 12.90 1.50 -5.35
N ASP A 225 13.05 2.51 -6.21
CA ASP A 225 14.31 2.82 -6.89
C ASP A 225 15.38 3.21 -5.84
N PRO A 226 16.61 2.66 -5.87
CA PRO A 226 17.64 3.02 -4.91
C PRO A 226 18.26 4.40 -5.13
N GLU A 227 18.19 4.98 -6.33
CA GLU A 227 18.99 6.16 -6.70
C GLU A 227 18.58 7.43 -5.93
N ASP A 228 19.58 8.29 -5.68
CA ASP A 228 19.46 9.68 -5.18
C ASP A 228 18.78 9.95 -3.84
N TRP A 229 18.37 8.92 -3.08
CA TRP A 229 17.75 9.13 -1.77
C TRP A 229 18.72 9.54 -0.65
N CYS A 230 20.02 9.42 -0.86
CA CYS A 230 21.04 9.83 0.11
C CYS A 230 21.77 11.06 -0.40
N ILE A 231 21.72 12.15 0.37
CA ILE A 231 22.32 13.44 0.02
C ILE A 231 23.57 13.62 0.88
N GLY A 232 24.76 13.57 0.26
CA GLY A 232 26.00 13.97 0.90
C GLY A 232 26.16 15.49 0.92
N VAL A 233 26.70 16.04 2.00
CA VAL A 233 26.89 17.49 2.18
C VAL A 233 28.34 17.83 2.54
N GLY A 234 28.81 19.00 2.13
CA GLY A 234 30.19 19.45 2.36
C GLY A 234 31.21 18.51 1.70
N ASP A 235 32.29 18.18 2.40
CA ASP A 235 33.38 17.33 1.87
C ASP A 235 32.90 15.91 1.49
N MET A 236 31.81 15.43 2.09
CA MET A 236 31.21 14.15 1.68
C MET A 236 30.64 14.23 0.26
N ALA A 237 30.13 15.39 -0.17
CA ALA A 237 29.69 15.56 -1.55
C ALA A 237 30.85 15.35 -2.52
N ASP A 238 32.02 15.92 -2.22
CA ASP A 238 33.24 15.76 -3.03
C ASP A 238 33.71 14.29 -3.02
N TYR A 239 33.72 13.61 -1.86
CA TYR A 239 34.02 12.18 -1.77
C TYR A 239 33.10 11.30 -2.62
N LEU A 240 31.79 11.55 -2.59
CA LEU A 240 30.82 10.76 -3.35
C LEU A 240 31.07 10.87 -4.85
N VAL A 241 31.32 12.09 -5.35
CA VAL A 241 31.53 12.32 -6.78
C VAL A 241 32.89 11.80 -7.23
N GLU A 242 33.97 12.12 -6.51
CA GLU A 242 35.33 11.70 -6.86
C GLU A 242 35.53 10.17 -6.79
N THR A 243 34.73 9.46 -5.99
CA THR A 243 34.76 7.99 -5.89
C THR A 243 33.66 7.30 -6.69
N HIS A 244 32.95 8.01 -7.57
CA HIS A 244 31.89 7.48 -8.43
C HIS A 244 30.75 6.77 -7.67
N LYS A 245 30.40 7.30 -6.50
CA LYS A 245 29.26 6.86 -5.66
C LYS A 245 28.05 7.78 -5.77
N GLY A 246 28.17 8.91 -6.47
CA GLY A 246 27.11 9.89 -6.60
C GLY A 246 27.47 10.97 -7.60
N HIS A 247 26.63 12.00 -7.68
CA HIS A 247 26.80 13.15 -8.56
C HIS A 247 26.42 14.44 -7.84
N TYR A 248 27.03 15.56 -8.23
CA TYR A 248 26.69 16.86 -7.66
C TYR A 248 25.25 17.26 -8.00
N VAL A 249 24.58 17.88 -7.03
CA VAL A 249 23.23 18.43 -7.18
C VAL A 249 23.18 19.85 -6.63
N ASP A 250 22.28 20.67 -7.15
CA ASP A 250 22.04 22.00 -6.61
C ASP A 250 20.97 21.97 -5.50
N TYR A 251 20.74 23.13 -4.88
CA TYR A 251 19.78 23.28 -3.79
C TYR A 251 18.35 22.92 -4.22
N ASP A 252 17.95 23.30 -5.45
CA ASP A 252 16.59 23.05 -5.95
C ASP A 252 16.37 21.55 -6.18
N GLU A 253 17.36 20.82 -6.68
CA GLU A 253 17.29 19.37 -6.80
C GLU A 253 17.24 18.67 -5.42
N VAL A 254 18.03 19.14 -4.45
CA VAL A 254 17.93 18.64 -3.06
C VAL A 254 16.51 18.82 -2.52
N LEU A 255 15.89 19.99 -2.71
CA LEU A 255 14.51 20.22 -2.28
C LEU A 255 13.51 19.33 -3.02
N ARG A 256 13.72 19.06 -4.32
CA ARG A 256 12.88 18.13 -5.09
C ARG A 256 12.97 16.70 -4.53
N ILE A 257 14.16 16.21 -4.21
CA ILE A 257 14.38 14.89 -3.60
C ILE A 257 13.67 14.81 -2.24
N LEU A 258 13.88 15.80 -1.36
CA LEU A 258 13.26 15.84 -0.03
C LEU A 258 11.74 15.88 -0.12
N LYS A 259 11.17 16.72 -0.99
CA LYS A 259 9.73 16.80 -1.20
C LYS A 259 9.16 15.47 -1.73
N ARG A 260 9.85 14.83 -2.69
CA ARG A 260 9.44 13.53 -3.23
C ARG A 260 9.47 12.45 -2.15
N ALA A 261 10.48 12.46 -1.28
CA ALA A 261 10.60 11.57 -0.14
C ALA A 261 9.42 11.77 0.83
N GLU A 262 9.07 13.02 1.16
CA GLU A 262 7.91 13.37 2.00
C GLU A 262 6.59 12.91 1.39
N ASP A 263 6.39 13.10 0.08
CA ASP A 263 5.19 12.67 -0.64
C ASP A 263 5.01 11.15 -0.55
N ASN A 264 6.11 10.38 -0.65
CA ASN A 264 6.16 8.93 -0.44
C ASN A 264 6.10 8.51 1.05
N GLY A 265 6.26 9.45 1.98
CA GLY A 265 6.26 9.21 3.43
C GLY A 265 7.56 8.59 3.96
N PHE A 266 8.69 8.88 3.33
CA PHE A 266 10.01 8.52 3.81
C PHE A 266 10.45 9.44 4.95
N VAL A 267 11.28 8.91 5.84
CA VAL A 267 11.74 9.62 7.05
C VAL A 267 13.09 10.25 6.78
N HIS A 268 13.19 11.55 7.05
CA HIS A 268 14.45 12.26 7.02
C HIS A 268 15.32 11.90 8.21
N GLN A 269 16.59 11.59 7.97
CA GLN A 269 17.58 11.32 8.99
C GLN A 269 18.90 12.02 8.66
N ILE A 270 19.58 12.52 9.69
CA ILE A 270 20.94 13.04 9.60
C ILE A 270 21.90 12.13 10.36
N THR A 271 23.18 12.24 10.06
CA THR A 271 24.23 11.48 10.76
C THR A 271 24.39 11.97 12.20
N ASN A 272 24.42 11.06 13.18
CA ASN A 272 24.47 11.44 14.61
C ASN A 272 25.88 11.41 15.21
N ILE A 273 26.93 11.13 14.42
CA ILE A 273 28.22 10.66 14.94
C ILE A 273 29.28 11.76 15.13
N ASP A 274 29.08 12.95 14.55
CA ASP A 274 30.08 14.02 14.52
C ASP A 274 29.76 15.19 15.47
N GLY A 275 28.68 15.06 16.25
CA GLY A 275 28.20 16.09 17.19
C GLY A 275 27.33 17.17 16.54
N GLU A 276 26.94 18.17 17.32
CA GLU A 276 25.93 19.18 16.93
C GLU A 276 26.36 20.12 15.79
N ASN A 277 27.65 20.15 15.48
CA ASN A 277 28.22 21.10 14.53
C ASN A 277 28.59 20.48 13.18
N LYS A 278 28.28 19.20 12.93
CA LYS A 278 28.61 18.55 11.68
C LYS A 278 27.68 17.39 11.36
N ILE A 279 27.26 17.34 10.11
CA ILE A 279 26.73 16.13 9.48
C ILE A 279 27.48 15.89 8.18
N PHE A 280 27.45 14.67 7.66
CA PHE A 280 27.98 14.38 6.34
C PHE A 280 26.91 13.90 5.35
N ALA A 281 25.73 13.49 5.84
CA ALA A 281 24.64 13.04 4.98
C ALA A 281 23.25 13.33 5.56
N ILE A 282 22.29 13.48 4.64
CA ILE A 282 20.85 13.50 4.87
C ILE A 282 20.25 12.29 4.11
N CYS A 283 19.59 11.38 4.83
CA CYS A 283 19.00 10.18 4.27
C CYS A 283 17.47 10.24 4.24
N ASN A 284 16.87 9.77 3.13
CA ASN A 284 15.42 9.68 2.92
C ASN A 284 14.94 8.22 3.06
N CYS A 285 14.58 7.83 4.27
CA CYS A 285 14.51 6.43 4.67
C CYS A 285 13.10 5.83 4.62
N ASN A 286 12.92 4.78 3.81
CA ASN A 286 11.75 3.92 3.86
C ASN A 286 11.93 2.82 4.92
N VAL A 287 10.96 2.70 5.83
CA VAL A 287 10.99 1.71 6.92
C VAL A 287 11.09 0.25 6.44
N ASN A 288 10.62 -0.04 5.23
CA ASN A 288 10.66 -1.40 4.69
C ASN A 288 12.10 -1.90 4.45
N VAL A 289 13.08 -1.00 4.33
CA VAL A 289 14.46 -1.31 3.92
C VAL A 289 15.54 -0.67 4.81
N CYS A 290 15.25 0.46 5.46
CA CYS A 290 16.27 1.24 6.16
C CYS A 290 16.85 0.50 7.39
N ASN A 291 18.17 0.29 7.39
CA ASN A 291 18.88 -0.34 8.51
C ASN A 291 18.98 0.57 9.75
N ALA A 292 18.93 1.89 9.59
CA ALA A 292 18.96 2.82 10.73
C ALA A 292 17.62 2.89 11.47
N LEU A 293 16.50 3.05 10.73
CA LEU A 293 15.16 3.02 11.30
C LEU A 293 14.84 1.69 11.97
N ARG A 294 15.37 0.59 11.42
CA ARG A 294 15.28 -0.74 12.01
C ARG A 294 15.71 -0.75 13.47
N LEU A 295 16.77 -0.04 13.84
CA LEU A 295 17.34 -0.14 15.19
C LEU A 295 16.31 0.27 16.25
N SER A 296 15.70 1.45 16.07
CA SER A 296 14.66 1.96 16.97
C SER A 296 13.42 1.05 17.02
N GLN A 297 13.05 0.47 15.89
CA GLN A 297 11.80 -0.28 15.74
C GLN A 297 11.90 -1.74 16.15
N MET A 298 13.01 -2.38 15.81
CA MET A 298 13.27 -3.77 16.12
C MET A 298 13.64 -3.94 17.59
N PHE A 299 14.50 -3.08 18.15
CA PHE A 299 14.81 -3.14 19.58
C PHE A 299 13.69 -2.55 20.45
N ASN A 300 12.67 -1.90 19.84
CA ASN A 300 11.64 -1.12 20.53
C ASN A 300 12.26 -0.07 21.47
N THR A 301 13.37 0.56 21.04
CA THR A 301 14.08 1.60 21.80
C THR A 301 14.23 2.84 20.93
N PRO A 302 13.20 3.69 20.86
CA PRO A 302 13.21 4.84 19.95
C PRO A 302 14.29 5.88 20.30
N ASN A 303 14.81 5.89 21.53
CA ASN A 303 15.93 6.74 21.96
C ASN A 303 17.19 6.62 21.10
N LEU A 304 17.35 5.52 20.35
CA LEU A 304 18.49 5.30 19.44
C LEU A 304 18.57 6.36 18.33
N GLY A 305 17.44 6.93 17.91
CA GLY A 305 17.44 7.89 16.81
C GLY A 305 16.22 8.80 16.73
N ARG A 306 15.30 8.80 17.69
CA ARG A 306 14.13 9.71 17.67
C ARG A 306 14.55 11.18 17.76
N SER A 307 13.71 12.05 17.20
CA SER A 307 13.80 13.49 17.39
C SER A 307 13.28 13.92 18.77
N ALA A 308 13.33 15.22 19.05
CA ALA A 308 12.74 15.82 20.26
C ALA A 308 11.21 15.86 20.27
N TYR A 309 10.56 15.34 19.23
CA TYR A 309 9.14 15.53 19.00
C TYR A 309 8.33 14.26 19.23
N VAL A 310 7.13 14.44 19.76
CA VAL A 310 6.12 13.38 19.93
C VAL A 310 4.85 13.82 19.24
N ALA A 311 4.14 12.87 18.64
CA ALA A 311 2.88 13.14 17.95
C ALA A 311 1.71 13.03 18.93
N HIS A 312 0.77 13.97 18.86
CA HIS A 312 -0.44 14.00 19.69
C HIS A 312 -1.67 14.16 18.81
N VAL A 313 -2.74 13.46 19.15
CA VAL A 313 -4.01 13.52 18.41
C VAL A 313 -5.04 14.35 19.17
N ALA A 314 -5.53 15.40 18.52
CA ALA A 314 -6.76 16.10 18.88
C ALA A 314 -7.94 15.24 18.41
N THR A 315 -8.48 14.43 19.32
CA THR A 315 -9.46 13.39 19.02
C THR A 315 -10.74 13.97 18.42
N GLU A 316 -11.15 15.16 18.82
CA GLU A 316 -12.29 15.92 18.31
C GLU A 316 -12.20 16.19 16.79
N ASN A 317 -11.00 16.49 16.29
CA ASN A 317 -10.75 16.77 14.87
C ASN A 317 -10.54 15.50 14.05
N CYS A 318 -10.14 14.40 14.70
CA CYS A 318 -9.80 13.17 14.00
C CYS A 318 -11.02 12.53 13.33
N VAL A 319 -10.88 12.10 12.08
CA VAL A 319 -11.95 11.46 11.31
C VAL A 319 -11.66 9.99 11.01
N ALA A 320 -10.65 9.39 11.65
CA ALA A 320 -10.20 8.02 11.38
C ALA A 320 -10.05 7.67 9.89
N CYS A 321 -9.55 8.60 9.07
CA CYS A 321 -9.29 8.32 7.66
C CYS A 321 -8.22 7.23 7.48
N GLY A 322 -7.30 7.09 8.44
CA GLY A 322 -6.23 6.08 8.47
C GLY A 322 -4.94 6.51 7.77
N ARG A 323 -4.89 7.68 7.13
CA ARG A 323 -3.70 8.13 6.38
C ARG A 323 -2.45 8.22 7.26
N CYS A 324 -2.56 8.81 8.45
CA CYS A 324 -1.44 8.87 9.40
C CYS A 324 -0.95 7.48 9.85
N VAL A 325 -1.84 6.47 9.86
CA VAL A 325 -1.53 5.08 10.22
C VAL A 325 -0.79 4.38 9.07
N GLU A 326 -1.27 4.55 7.84
CA GLU A 326 -0.66 3.94 6.64
C GLU A 326 0.80 4.37 6.44
N PHE A 327 1.12 5.62 6.80
CA PHE A 327 2.46 6.20 6.65
C PHE A 327 3.29 6.23 7.94
N CYS A 328 2.78 5.74 9.08
CA CYS A 328 3.57 5.73 10.30
C CYS A 328 4.71 4.69 10.19
N PRO A 329 5.99 5.10 10.21
CA PRO A 329 7.09 4.15 10.08
C PRO A 329 7.22 3.27 11.32
N ALA A 330 7.00 3.82 12.51
CA ALA A 330 7.22 3.11 13.78
C ALA A 330 6.02 2.26 14.25
N GLY A 331 4.90 2.27 13.51
CA GLY A 331 3.64 1.67 13.99
C GLY A 331 3.13 2.30 15.29
N ALA A 332 3.52 3.56 15.54
CA ALA A 332 3.15 4.32 16.72
C ALA A 332 1.72 4.88 16.62
N VAL A 333 1.20 5.08 15.40
CA VAL A 333 -0.17 5.55 15.19
C VAL A 333 -1.01 4.37 14.71
N LYS A 334 -2.14 4.11 15.37
CA LYS A 334 -3.12 3.09 14.97
C LYS A 334 -4.53 3.66 15.00
N LEU A 335 -5.44 3.07 14.24
CA LEU A 335 -6.86 3.36 14.35
C LEU A 335 -7.43 2.68 15.59
N GLY A 336 -8.32 3.39 16.26
CA GLY A 336 -9.15 2.92 17.35
C GLY A 336 -10.56 3.51 17.26
N GLN A 337 -11.31 3.27 18.32
CA GLN A 337 -12.64 3.78 18.60
C GLN A 337 -12.55 5.17 19.24
N LYS A 338 -13.40 6.09 18.77
CA LYS A 338 -13.64 7.40 19.40
C LYS A 338 -14.81 7.38 20.38
N LEU A 339 -15.88 6.67 20.03
CA LEU A 339 -17.09 6.61 20.84
C LEU A 339 -16.81 5.95 22.21
N CYS A 340 -17.50 6.40 23.26
CA CYS A 340 -17.39 5.74 24.55
C CYS A 340 -18.05 4.36 24.53
N THR A 341 -17.48 3.43 25.29
CA THR A 341 -18.17 2.19 25.64
C THR A 341 -19.19 2.46 26.75
N LYS A 342 -20.03 1.46 27.08
CA LYS A 342 -20.91 1.54 28.27
C LYS A 342 -20.14 1.72 29.58
N ASP A 343 -18.88 1.30 29.62
CA ASP A 343 -17.98 1.41 30.77
C ASP A 343 -17.13 2.70 30.77
N GLY A 344 -17.24 3.53 29.72
CA GLY A 344 -16.51 4.80 29.58
C GLY A 344 -15.57 4.87 28.37
N PRO A 345 -14.68 5.87 28.32
CA PRO A 345 -13.69 6.03 27.26
C PRO A 345 -12.74 4.84 27.16
N VAL A 346 -12.31 4.51 25.94
CA VAL A 346 -11.37 3.40 25.70
C VAL A 346 -9.94 3.84 26.02
N GLU A 347 -9.25 3.05 26.83
CA GLU A 347 -7.80 3.18 27.02
C GLU A 347 -7.05 2.23 26.09
N TYR A 348 -5.93 2.69 25.54
CA TYR A 348 -5.14 1.94 24.57
C TYR A 348 -3.81 1.51 25.16
N PRO A 349 -3.33 0.30 24.81
CA PRO A 349 -2.04 -0.18 25.30
C PRO A 349 -0.91 0.72 24.78
N ARG A 350 0.07 0.97 25.64
CA ARG A 350 1.31 1.65 25.31
C ARG A 350 2.47 0.68 25.46
N MET A 351 3.48 0.83 24.60
CA MET A 351 4.75 0.14 24.78
C MET A 351 5.33 0.52 26.15
N GLU A 352 5.85 -0.46 26.87
CA GLU A 352 6.56 -0.22 28.13
C GLU A 352 7.77 0.71 27.91
N ASP A 353 8.11 1.52 28.90
CA ASP A 353 9.27 2.42 28.81
C ASP A 353 10.57 1.63 29.08
N PRO A 354 11.50 1.57 28.10
CA PRO A 354 12.79 0.90 28.28
C PRO A 354 13.63 1.49 29.42
N ALA A 355 13.40 2.74 29.81
CA ALA A 355 14.16 3.44 30.86
C ALA A 355 13.82 2.98 32.29
N VAL A 356 12.68 2.30 32.47
CA VAL A 356 12.20 1.84 33.79
C VAL A 356 11.80 0.37 33.83
N THR A 357 11.95 -0.34 32.71
CA THR A 357 11.61 -1.77 32.60
C THR A 357 12.84 -2.59 32.18
N PRO A 358 13.07 -3.80 32.73
CA PRO A 358 14.06 -4.73 32.18
C PRO A 358 13.82 -4.93 30.68
N TRP A 359 14.90 -4.96 29.90
CA TRP A 359 14.81 -4.94 28.44
C TRP A 359 15.77 -5.95 27.84
N GLY A 360 15.22 -6.98 27.21
CA GLY A 360 15.95 -8.01 26.48
C GLY A 360 15.23 -8.42 25.20
N PRO A 361 15.68 -9.51 24.55
CA PRO A 361 15.10 -10.02 23.30
C PRO A 361 13.59 -10.24 23.33
N GLU A 362 13.01 -10.54 24.50
CA GLU A 362 11.56 -10.68 24.70
C GLU A 362 10.76 -9.39 24.47
N LYS A 363 11.44 -8.24 24.49
CA LYS A 363 10.86 -6.92 24.19
C LYS A 363 11.12 -6.48 22.75
N TRP A 364 11.81 -7.25 21.93
CA TRP A 364 12.16 -6.86 20.55
C TRP A 364 11.07 -7.26 19.54
N THR A 365 10.94 -6.48 18.48
CA THR A 365 10.05 -6.70 17.33
C THR A 365 10.87 -7.10 16.11
N VAL A 366 11.28 -8.36 16.01
CA VAL A 366 12.13 -8.86 14.90
C VAL A 366 11.47 -8.64 13.54
N ASP A 367 10.17 -8.88 13.48
CA ASP A 367 9.27 -8.70 12.35
C ASP A 367 8.68 -7.28 12.29
N TYR A 368 9.44 -6.27 12.74
CA TYR A 368 8.98 -4.88 12.79
C TYR A 368 8.39 -4.37 11.48
N ARG A 369 8.93 -4.82 10.33
CA ARG A 369 8.45 -4.42 9.00
C ARG A 369 6.97 -4.77 8.80
N ASP A 370 6.50 -5.89 9.35
CA ASP A 370 5.11 -6.32 9.25
C ASP A 370 4.29 -5.87 10.46
N LYS A 371 4.81 -6.02 11.69
CA LYS A 371 4.09 -5.62 12.92
C LYS A 371 3.83 -4.12 13.01
N ASN A 372 4.70 -3.28 12.46
CA ASN A 372 4.49 -1.83 12.43
C ASN A 372 3.47 -1.41 11.36
N ARG A 373 3.00 -2.34 10.52
CA ARG A 373 1.93 -2.13 9.54
C ARG A 373 0.55 -2.52 10.04
N VAL A 374 0.42 -3.03 11.27
CA VAL A 374 -0.87 -3.29 11.90
C VAL A 374 -1.64 -1.98 12.06
N ASN A 375 -2.75 -1.83 11.36
CA ASN A 375 -3.43 -0.54 11.21
C ASN A 375 -4.42 -0.22 12.34
N CYS A 376 -4.89 -1.23 13.07
CA CYS A 376 -6.01 -1.10 13.99
C CYS A 376 -5.68 -1.70 15.35
N HIS A 377 -6.22 -1.12 16.41
CA HIS A 377 -6.33 -1.78 17.71
C HIS A 377 -7.48 -2.79 17.71
N ASP A 378 -7.42 -3.75 18.64
CA ASP A 378 -8.40 -4.84 18.76
C ASP A 378 -9.81 -4.35 19.13
N THR A 379 -9.91 -3.16 19.74
CA THR A 379 -11.18 -2.48 20.02
C THR A 379 -11.91 -2.02 18.75
N GLY A 380 -11.23 -2.05 17.61
CA GLY A 380 -11.78 -1.72 16.30
C GLY A 380 -11.88 -0.22 16.03
N THR A 381 -12.42 0.09 14.86
CA THR A 381 -12.60 1.45 14.35
C THR A 381 -13.92 1.56 13.57
N ALA A 382 -14.07 2.66 12.82
CA ALA A 382 -15.26 3.03 12.07
C ALA A 382 -15.83 1.87 11.21
N PRO A 383 -17.08 1.40 11.49
CA PRO A 383 -17.69 0.29 10.74
C PRO A 383 -17.83 0.53 9.24
N CYS A 384 -18.07 1.79 8.83
CA CYS A 384 -18.19 2.14 7.43
C CYS A 384 -16.87 1.98 6.63
N LYS A 385 -15.71 2.14 7.29
CA LYS A 385 -14.39 1.88 6.68
C LYS A 385 -14.10 0.38 6.64
N THR A 386 -14.43 -0.34 7.71
CA THR A 386 -14.14 -1.78 7.83
C THR A 386 -15.00 -2.60 6.87
N ALA A 387 -16.28 -2.24 6.70
CA ALA A 387 -17.21 -2.93 5.81
C ALA A 387 -17.01 -2.61 4.32
N CYS A 388 -16.37 -1.49 3.99
CA CYS A 388 -16.03 -1.15 2.61
C CYS A 388 -14.81 -1.97 2.16
N PRO A 389 -14.90 -2.79 1.10
CA PRO A 389 -13.76 -3.60 0.62
C PRO A 389 -12.53 -2.78 0.24
N ALA A 390 -12.72 -1.54 -0.23
CA ALA A 390 -11.62 -0.62 -0.56
C ALA A 390 -11.11 0.19 0.64
N HIS A 391 -11.77 0.09 1.80
CA HIS A 391 -11.49 0.83 3.03
C HIS A 391 -11.43 2.36 2.87
N ILE A 392 -12.36 2.90 2.09
CA ILE A 392 -12.49 4.35 1.84
C ILE A 392 -12.64 5.11 3.17
N ALA A 393 -12.01 6.28 3.26
CA ALA A 393 -12.08 7.18 4.40
C ALA A 393 -13.44 7.91 4.54
N VAL A 394 -14.52 7.15 4.79
CA VAL A 394 -15.90 7.65 4.81
C VAL A 394 -16.09 8.85 5.74
N GLN A 395 -15.75 8.72 7.01
CA GLN A 395 -15.84 9.83 7.97
C GLN A 395 -15.06 11.08 7.52
N GLY A 396 -13.94 10.88 6.80
CA GLY A 396 -13.10 11.98 6.33
C GLY A 396 -13.76 12.77 5.22
N TYR A 397 -14.24 12.11 4.16
CA TYR A 397 -14.88 12.84 3.06
C TYR A 397 -16.24 13.43 3.47
N LEU A 398 -16.97 12.79 4.40
CA LEU A 398 -18.20 13.38 4.97
C LEU A 398 -17.88 14.67 5.73
N LYS A 399 -16.80 14.68 6.53
CA LYS A 399 -16.35 15.88 7.25
C LYS A 399 -15.93 17.00 6.30
N MET A 400 -15.20 16.69 5.24
CA MET A 400 -14.83 17.66 4.20
C MET A 400 -16.06 18.21 3.47
N ALA A 401 -17.02 17.35 3.12
CA ALA A 401 -18.28 17.77 2.51
C ALA A 401 -19.12 18.68 3.42
N ALA A 402 -19.18 18.39 4.72
CA ALA A 402 -19.82 19.28 5.70
C ALA A 402 -19.20 20.68 5.74
N GLN A 403 -17.92 20.80 5.40
CA GLN A 403 -17.15 22.04 5.34
C GLN A 403 -17.17 22.71 3.95
N GLY A 404 -17.88 22.15 2.96
CA GLY A 404 -17.87 22.64 1.58
C GLY A 404 -16.58 22.32 0.79
N ARG A 405 -15.68 21.51 1.36
CA ARG A 405 -14.37 21.12 0.78
C ARG A 405 -14.51 19.96 -0.20
N TYR A 406 -15.35 20.12 -1.23
CA TYR A 406 -15.73 19.00 -2.10
C TYR A 406 -14.59 18.49 -2.99
N THR A 407 -13.66 19.35 -3.41
CA THR A 407 -12.50 18.94 -4.22
C THR A 407 -11.55 18.08 -3.40
N GLU A 408 -11.24 18.48 -2.16
CA GLU A 408 -10.42 17.66 -1.26
C GLU A 408 -11.14 16.36 -0.84
N ALA A 409 -12.46 16.40 -0.65
CA ALA A 409 -13.26 15.21 -0.41
C ALA A 409 -13.14 14.20 -1.56
N LEU A 410 -13.23 14.68 -2.81
CA LEU A 410 -13.05 13.86 -4.00
C LEU A 410 -11.63 13.28 -4.08
N ALA A 411 -10.61 14.10 -3.84
CA ALA A 411 -9.21 13.66 -3.80
C ALA A 411 -8.99 12.57 -2.73
N LEU A 412 -9.61 12.70 -1.56
CA LEU A 412 -9.53 11.71 -0.48
C LEU A 412 -10.21 10.39 -0.86
N ILE A 413 -11.35 10.42 -1.55
CA ILE A 413 -12.02 9.20 -2.04
C ILE A 413 -11.14 8.51 -3.09
N LYS A 414 -10.53 9.27 -4.02
CA LYS A 414 -9.68 8.74 -5.10
C LYS A 414 -8.39 8.08 -4.65
N LYS A 415 -7.98 8.23 -3.38
CA LYS A 415 -6.90 7.40 -2.80
C LYS A 415 -7.26 5.92 -2.73
N GLU A 416 -8.56 5.60 -2.67
CA GLU A 416 -9.06 4.25 -2.46
C GLU A 416 -10.07 3.78 -3.51
N ASN A 417 -10.62 4.71 -4.31
CA ASN A 417 -11.59 4.37 -5.33
C ASN A 417 -11.40 5.26 -6.58
N PRO A 418 -10.98 4.70 -7.73
CA PRO A 418 -10.86 5.45 -8.97
C PRO A 418 -12.22 5.76 -9.64
N PHE A 419 -13.31 5.13 -9.17
CA PHE A 419 -14.67 5.26 -9.71
C PHE A 419 -15.70 5.77 -8.67
N PRO A 420 -15.46 6.92 -8.00
CA PRO A 420 -16.39 7.46 -7.01
C PRO A 420 -17.80 7.77 -7.56
N ALA A 421 -17.94 8.24 -8.80
CA ALA A 421 -19.21 8.60 -9.42
C ALA A 421 -20.04 7.37 -9.81
N VAL A 422 -19.40 6.31 -10.30
CA VAL A 422 -20.01 4.98 -10.48
C VAL A 422 -20.44 4.41 -9.14
N CYS A 423 -19.54 4.34 -8.15
CA CYS A 423 -19.88 3.79 -6.83
C CYS A 423 -20.89 4.65 -6.04
N GLY A 424 -21.12 5.91 -6.42
CA GLY A 424 -22.22 6.72 -5.89
C GLY A 424 -23.60 6.33 -6.44
N ARG A 425 -23.66 5.47 -7.47
CA ARG A 425 -24.90 5.05 -8.14
C ARG A 425 -25.21 3.57 -7.98
N VAL A 426 -24.20 2.71 -8.00
CA VAL A 426 -24.39 1.24 -8.08
C VAL A 426 -23.71 0.44 -6.97
N CYS A 427 -23.17 1.11 -5.94
CA CYS A 427 -22.57 0.39 -4.81
C CYS A 427 -23.65 -0.26 -3.95
N ASN A 428 -23.36 -1.44 -3.41
CA ASN A 428 -24.24 -2.17 -2.48
C ASN A 428 -24.29 -1.61 -1.05
N ARG A 429 -23.81 -0.38 -0.84
CA ARG A 429 -23.90 0.36 0.44
C ARG A 429 -23.55 -0.42 1.73
N ARG A 430 -22.64 -1.41 1.72
CA ARG A 430 -22.18 -2.11 2.95
C ARG A 430 -21.72 -1.16 4.07
N CYS A 431 -21.21 0.01 3.70
CA CYS A 431 -20.82 1.05 4.65
C CYS A 431 -22.02 1.69 5.38
N GLU A 432 -23.19 1.72 4.76
CA GLU A 432 -24.47 2.15 5.36
C GLU A 432 -25.07 1.04 6.22
N ASP A 433 -25.07 -0.21 5.74
CA ASP A 433 -25.54 -1.37 6.51
C ASP A 433 -24.78 -1.52 7.83
N ALA A 434 -23.46 -1.32 7.78
CA ALA A 434 -22.61 -1.39 8.97
C ALA A 434 -22.73 -0.14 9.86
N CYS A 435 -23.26 0.97 9.36
CA CYS A 435 -23.23 2.28 10.00
C CYS A 435 -23.81 2.23 11.43
N THR A 436 -23.03 2.69 12.41
CA THR A 436 -23.47 2.73 13.81
C THR A 436 -24.75 3.55 14.01
N ARG A 437 -24.97 4.58 13.17
CA ARG A 437 -26.18 5.40 13.24
C ARG A 437 -27.47 4.61 12.94
N GLY A 438 -27.38 3.53 12.15
CA GLY A 438 -28.51 2.64 11.89
C GLY A 438 -29.08 1.96 13.14
N ASN A 439 -28.28 1.82 14.21
CA ASN A 439 -28.76 1.29 15.50
C ASN A 439 -29.53 2.34 16.34
N VAL A 440 -29.56 3.60 15.87
CA VAL A 440 -30.23 4.72 16.55
C VAL A 440 -31.52 5.07 15.82
N ASP A 441 -31.42 5.33 14.51
CA ASP A 441 -32.55 5.65 13.65
C ASP A 441 -32.37 5.08 12.23
N SER A 442 -31.57 5.74 11.39
CA SER A 442 -31.28 5.33 10.02
C SER A 442 -29.83 5.68 9.67
N ALA A 443 -29.20 4.86 8.85
CA ALA A 443 -27.83 5.10 8.42
C ALA A 443 -27.66 6.48 7.75
N VAL A 444 -26.42 6.97 7.79
CA VAL A 444 -26.03 8.13 6.97
C VAL A 444 -26.10 7.71 5.50
N ALA A 445 -26.67 8.55 4.63
CA ALA A 445 -26.70 8.37 3.17
C ALA A 445 -25.30 8.63 2.56
N ILE A 446 -24.37 7.74 2.91
CA ILE A 446 -22.94 7.79 2.57
C ILE A 446 -22.72 7.77 1.06
N ASP A 447 -23.52 7.00 0.32
CA ASP A 447 -23.44 6.89 -1.14
C ASP A 447 -24.02 8.12 -1.85
N ALA A 448 -25.11 8.70 -1.36
CA ALA A 448 -25.73 9.89 -1.93
C ALA A 448 -24.83 11.11 -1.77
N VAL A 449 -24.16 11.25 -0.62
CA VAL A 449 -23.11 12.25 -0.42
C VAL A 449 -21.92 11.98 -1.35
N LYS A 450 -21.54 10.71 -1.57
CA LYS A 450 -20.49 10.35 -2.54
C LYS A 450 -20.90 10.74 -3.98
N LYS A 451 -22.14 10.47 -4.40
CA LYS A 451 -22.70 10.84 -5.71
C LYS A 451 -22.59 12.35 -5.92
N PHE A 452 -22.98 13.15 -4.92
CA PHE A 452 -22.86 14.60 -4.97
C PHE A 452 -21.40 15.07 -5.14
N ILE A 453 -20.48 14.57 -4.31
CA ILE A 453 -19.06 14.96 -4.38
C ILE A 453 -18.47 14.60 -5.75
N ALA A 454 -18.76 13.38 -6.22
CA ALA A 454 -18.19 12.83 -7.44
C ALA A 454 -18.79 13.43 -8.73
N GLN A 455 -19.87 14.20 -8.63
CA GLN A 455 -20.42 14.93 -9.78
C GLN A 455 -19.38 15.87 -10.42
N LYS A 456 -18.39 16.33 -9.65
CA LYS A 456 -17.24 17.10 -10.15
C LYS A 456 -16.41 16.37 -11.21
N ASP A 457 -16.31 15.03 -11.15
CA ASP A 457 -15.54 14.28 -12.15
C ASP A 457 -16.20 14.26 -13.53
N LEU A 458 -17.51 14.48 -13.57
CA LEU A 458 -18.27 14.47 -14.82
C LEU A 458 -17.97 15.71 -15.67
N ASP A 459 -17.54 16.80 -15.04
CA ASP A 459 -17.08 18.00 -15.73
C ASP A 459 -15.55 18.02 -15.88
N ALA A 460 -15.07 18.10 -17.11
CA ALA A 460 -13.65 18.21 -17.43
C ALA A 460 -12.95 19.41 -16.78
N ALA A 461 -13.67 20.51 -16.53
CA ALA A 461 -13.12 21.69 -15.87
C ALA A 461 -12.93 21.51 -14.35
N THR A 462 -13.61 20.54 -13.73
CA THR A 462 -13.59 20.35 -12.27
C THR A 462 -13.14 18.97 -11.80
N ARG A 463 -12.94 18.02 -12.72
CA ARG A 463 -12.48 16.68 -12.38
C ARG A 463 -11.11 16.68 -11.72
N TYR A 464 -10.92 15.77 -10.77
CA TYR A 464 -9.66 15.65 -10.05
C TYR A 464 -8.77 14.60 -10.72
N ILE A 465 -7.60 15.04 -11.21
CA ILE A 465 -6.53 14.16 -11.68
C ILE A 465 -5.54 13.94 -10.52
N PRO A 466 -5.42 12.72 -10.00
CA PRO A 466 -4.45 12.43 -8.93
C PRO A 466 -3.01 12.73 -9.37
N PRO A 467 -2.16 13.26 -8.46
CA PRO A 467 -0.76 13.46 -8.75
C PRO A 467 -0.03 12.12 -8.86
N ILE A 468 0.95 12.06 -9.76
CA ILE A 468 1.85 10.91 -9.94
C ILE A 468 3.01 11.04 -8.94
N VAL A 469 3.13 10.07 -8.05
CA VAL A 469 4.11 10.04 -6.95
C VAL A 469 4.93 8.75 -7.02
N PRO A 470 5.90 8.64 -7.94
CA PRO A 470 6.81 7.51 -7.97
C PRO A 470 7.70 7.45 -6.73
N ALA A 471 8.02 6.24 -6.31
CA ALA A 471 9.11 5.96 -5.38
C ALA A 471 10.46 5.91 -6.13
N SER A 472 10.69 6.91 -6.99
CA SER A 472 11.91 7.17 -7.76
C SER A 472 12.13 8.67 -7.84
N THR A 473 13.38 9.10 -7.95
CA THR A 473 13.76 10.49 -8.21
C THR A 473 13.67 10.86 -9.70
N GLY A 474 13.59 9.86 -10.59
CA GLY A 474 13.40 10.03 -12.03
C GLY A 474 11.94 10.25 -12.47
N GLU A 475 11.68 10.10 -13.78
CA GLU A 475 10.35 10.32 -14.39
C GLU A 475 9.30 9.22 -14.09
N GLY A 476 9.69 8.17 -13.37
CA GLY A 476 8.85 7.01 -13.08
C GLY A 476 9.55 5.69 -13.41
N PHE A 477 8.77 4.68 -13.76
CA PHE A 477 9.27 3.33 -14.01
C PHE A 477 9.13 2.95 -15.49
N SER A 478 10.13 2.21 -16.01
CA SER A 478 10.22 1.89 -17.45
C SER A 478 9.61 0.54 -17.83
N GLU A 479 9.31 -0.31 -16.83
CA GLU A 479 8.81 -1.65 -17.05
C GLU A 479 7.41 -1.61 -17.69
N LYS A 480 7.26 -2.30 -18.83
CA LYS A 480 5.98 -2.43 -19.52
C LYS A 480 5.09 -3.41 -18.80
N ILE A 481 3.86 -2.99 -18.48
CA ILE A 481 2.85 -3.80 -17.79
C ILE A 481 1.62 -3.93 -18.68
N ALA A 482 1.14 -5.16 -18.87
CA ALA A 482 -0.06 -5.47 -19.63
C ALA A 482 -1.20 -5.80 -18.67
N ILE A 483 -2.37 -5.20 -18.90
CA ILE A 483 -3.60 -5.46 -18.16
C ILE A 483 -4.62 -5.97 -19.18
N ILE A 484 -5.26 -7.11 -18.88
CA ILE A 484 -6.14 -7.80 -19.82
C ILE A 484 -7.57 -7.69 -19.27
N GLY A 485 -8.38 -6.88 -19.93
CA GLY A 485 -9.74 -6.50 -19.53
C GLY A 485 -9.80 -5.08 -18.94
N ALA A 486 -10.64 -4.21 -19.51
CA ALA A 486 -10.89 -2.85 -19.06
C ALA A 486 -12.14 -2.75 -18.17
N GLY A 487 -12.42 -3.77 -17.35
CA GLY A 487 -13.43 -3.68 -16.29
C GLY A 487 -12.91 -2.94 -15.04
N PRO A 488 -13.72 -2.82 -13.97
CA PRO A 488 -13.34 -2.13 -12.74
C PRO A 488 -11.99 -2.59 -12.15
N ALA A 489 -11.73 -3.90 -12.13
CA ALA A 489 -10.48 -4.45 -11.60
C ALA A 489 -9.26 -4.05 -12.45
N GLY A 490 -9.34 -4.21 -13.77
CA GLY A 490 -8.24 -3.90 -14.68
C GLY A 490 -7.92 -2.41 -14.71
N LEU A 491 -8.95 -1.57 -14.84
CA LEU A 491 -8.79 -0.12 -14.83
C LEU A 491 -8.32 0.40 -13.47
N SER A 492 -8.77 -0.20 -12.37
CA SER A 492 -8.26 0.16 -11.03
C SER A 492 -6.79 -0.24 -10.87
N CYS A 493 -6.36 -1.40 -11.37
CA CYS A 493 -4.95 -1.77 -11.38
C CYS A 493 -4.13 -0.76 -12.20
N ALA A 494 -4.62 -0.38 -13.38
CA ALA A 494 -3.98 0.61 -14.24
C ALA A 494 -3.84 1.98 -13.56
N PHE A 495 -4.89 2.44 -12.88
CA PHE A 495 -4.90 3.69 -12.12
C PHE A 495 -3.82 3.72 -11.03
N TYR A 496 -3.72 2.66 -10.21
CA TYR A 496 -2.74 2.63 -9.12
C TYR A 496 -1.29 2.40 -9.60
N LEU A 497 -1.10 1.72 -10.73
CA LEU A 497 0.20 1.67 -11.40
C LEU A 497 0.59 3.03 -11.99
N ALA A 498 -0.36 3.77 -12.57
CA ALA A 498 -0.12 5.13 -13.05
C ALA A 498 0.21 6.10 -11.91
N GLU A 499 -0.50 6.02 -10.76
CA GLU A 499 -0.17 6.82 -9.55
C GLU A 499 1.29 6.58 -9.10
N LYS A 500 1.80 5.34 -9.27
CA LYS A 500 3.18 4.95 -8.97
C LYS A 500 4.21 5.36 -10.04
N GLY A 501 3.78 5.91 -11.18
CA GLY A 501 4.67 6.35 -12.26
C GLY A 501 4.92 5.32 -13.37
N TYR A 502 4.09 4.28 -13.50
CA TYR A 502 4.10 3.40 -14.68
C TYR A 502 3.19 3.96 -15.79
N LYS A 503 3.42 3.51 -17.03
CA LYS A 503 2.51 3.73 -18.18
C LYS A 503 1.92 2.40 -18.65
N PRO A 504 0.98 1.79 -17.91
CA PRO A 504 0.45 0.48 -18.23
C PRO A 504 -0.40 0.51 -19.52
N THR A 505 -0.46 -0.63 -20.22
CA THR A 505 -1.36 -0.84 -21.36
C THR A 505 -2.49 -1.78 -20.97
N VAL A 506 -3.73 -1.33 -21.14
CA VAL A 506 -4.95 -2.13 -20.96
C VAL A 506 -5.42 -2.63 -22.33
N PHE A 507 -5.58 -3.93 -22.48
CA PHE A 507 -6.13 -4.58 -23.66
C PHE A 507 -7.58 -4.98 -23.38
N GLU A 508 -8.51 -4.45 -24.17
CA GLU A 508 -9.94 -4.66 -24.05
C GLU A 508 -10.49 -5.26 -25.33
N LYS A 509 -11.23 -6.37 -25.22
CA LYS A 509 -11.80 -7.05 -26.39
C LYS A 509 -12.96 -6.30 -27.03
N ASN A 510 -13.75 -5.57 -26.22
CA ASN A 510 -14.92 -4.87 -26.70
C ASN A 510 -14.55 -3.49 -27.26
N ALA A 511 -15.52 -2.83 -27.91
CA ALA A 511 -15.32 -1.53 -28.55
C ALA A 511 -15.11 -0.37 -27.56
N ARG A 512 -15.63 -0.46 -26.34
CA ARG A 512 -15.54 0.55 -25.28
C ARG A 512 -14.96 -0.05 -24.00
N PRO A 513 -14.14 0.68 -23.25
CA PRO A 513 -13.69 0.25 -21.93
C PRO A 513 -14.81 0.38 -20.89
N GLY A 514 -14.63 -0.24 -19.71
CA GLY A 514 -15.56 -0.18 -18.58
C GLY A 514 -16.14 -1.55 -18.20
N GLY A 515 -15.99 -2.57 -19.03
CA GLY A 515 -16.45 -3.94 -18.75
C GLY A 515 -17.93 -3.98 -18.37
N MET A 516 -18.27 -4.72 -17.31
CA MET A 516 -19.66 -4.85 -16.84
C MET A 516 -20.33 -3.53 -16.44
N LEU A 517 -19.57 -2.46 -16.14
CA LEU A 517 -20.18 -1.14 -15.90
C LEU A 517 -20.84 -0.58 -17.16
N VAL A 518 -20.22 -0.78 -18.31
CA VAL A 518 -20.74 -0.34 -19.60
C VAL A 518 -21.72 -1.36 -20.15
N TYR A 519 -21.38 -2.64 -20.06
CA TYR A 519 -22.02 -3.71 -20.81
C TYR A 519 -23.01 -4.56 -20.02
N GLY A 520 -22.97 -4.51 -18.69
CA GLY A 520 -23.85 -5.30 -17.82
C GLY A 520 -24.90 -4.47 -17.07
N ILE A 521 -24.56 -3.24 -16.65
CA ILE A 521 -25.47 -2.38 -15.89
C ILE A 521 -26.27 -1.50 -16.87
N PRO A 522 -27.61 -1.46 -16.81
CA PRO A 522 -28.39 -0.58 -17.70
C PRO A 522 -28.24 0.92 -17.42
N SER A 523 -28.44 1.76 -18.44
CA SER A 523 -28.25 3.22 -18.35
C SER A 523 -29.19 3.93 -17.37
N TYR A 524 -30.37 3.35 -17.08
CA TYR A 524 -31.29 3.92 -16.08
C TYR A 524 -30.78 3.78 -14.63
N LYS A 525 -29.71 3.01 -14.40
CA LYS A 525 -28.96 2.92 -13.13
C LYS A 525 -27.60 3.60 -13.22
N LEU A 526 -26.92 3.42 -14.36
CA LEU A 526 -25.59 3.94 -14.59
C LEU A 526 -25.40 4.37 -16.04
N GLU A 527 -25.53 5.68 -16.26
CA GLU A 527 -25.28 6.27 -17.57
C GLU A 527 -23.83 6.08 -18.03
N LYS A 528 -23.64 5.90 -19.34
CA LYS A 528 -22.35 5.50 -19.91
C LYS A 528 -21.33 6.64 -19.93
N ASP A 529 -21.80 7.87 -19.99
CA ASP A 529 -20.99 9.08 -19.87
C ASP A 529 -20.38 9.23 -18.46
N VAL A 530 -21.07 8.76 -17.41
CA VAL A 530 -20.53 8.70 -16.04
C VAL A 530 -19.29 7.80 -15.99
N VAL A 531 -19.38 6.62 -16.61
CA VAL A 531 -18.26 5.66 -16.67
C VAL A 531 -17.12 6.25 -17.50
N GLU A 532 -17.44 6.81 -18.67
CA GLU A 532 -16.44 7.41 -19.57
C GLU A 532 -15.68 8.55 -18.89
N ALA A 533 -16.36 9.43 -18.16
CA ALA A 533 -15.72 10.56 -17.48
C ALA A 533 -14.65 10.12 -16.47
N GLU A 534 -14.87 9.01 -15.76
CA GLU A 534 -13.87 8.46 -14.83
C GLU A 534 -12.75 7.71 -15.54
N ILE A 535 -13.03 7.08 -16.69
CA ILE A 535 -12.01 6.48 -17.55
C ILE A 535 -11.10 7.55 -18.15
N GLU A 536 -11.62 8.72 -18.50
CA GLU A 536 -10.82 9.84 -18.98
C GLU A 536 -9.82 10.35 -17.94
N VAL A 537 -10.12 10.23 -16.64
CA VAL A 537 -9.14 10.51 -15.58
C VAL A 537 -7.99 9.50 -15.66
N ILE A 538 -8.28 8.22 -15.86
CA ILE A 538 -7.29 7.15 -15.99
C ILE A 538 -6.41 7.37 -17.22
N ARG A 539 -6.99 7.78 -18.36
CA ARG A 539 -6.22 8.17 -19.56
C ARG A 539 -5.34 9.39 -19.32
N ALA A 540 -5.86 10.41 -18.64
CA ALA A 540 -5.10 11.63 -18.33
C ALA A 540 -3.89 11.36 -17.41
N MET A 541 -3.92 10.27 -16.63
CA MET A 541 -2.77 9.81 -15.84
C MET A 541 -1.71 9.06 -16.67
N GLY A 542 -1.95 8.82 -17.97
CA GLY A 542 -1.00 8.21 -18.90
C GLY A 542 -1.22 6.72 -19.19
N VAL A 543 -2.38 6.18 -18.85
CA VAL A 543 -2.74 4.78 -19.18
C VAL A 543 -3.14 4.67 -20.66
N ASP A 544 -2.52 3.72 -21.37
CA ASP A 544 -2.89 3.37 -22.75
C ASP A 544 -4.00 2.30 -22.72
N ILE A 545 -5.16 2.57 -23.32
CA ILE A 545 -6.28 1.62 -23.36
C ILE A 545 -6.59 1.30 -24.82
N ARG A 546 -6.33 0.04 -25.21
CA ARG A 546 -6.50 -0.49 -26.56
C ARG A 546 -7.75 -1.37 -26.61
N CYS A 547 -8.81 -0.83 -27.18
CA CYS A 547 -10.09 -1.52 -27.38
C CYS A 547 -10.07 -2.34 -28.68
N GLY A 548 -10.96 -3.32 -28.80
CA GLY A 548 -11.03 -4.24 -29.95
C GLY A 548 -9.87 -5.23 -30.04
N VAL A 549 -9.13 -5.48 -28.96
CA VAL A 549 -8.01 -6.43 -28.91
C VAL A 549 -8.30 -7.55 -27.92
N GLU A 550 -8.51 -8.76 -28.43
CA GLU A 550 -8.76 -9.96 -27.63
C GLU A 550 -7.46 -10.76 -27.44
N VAL A 551 -6.91 -10.72 -26.24
CA VAL A 551 -5.73 -11.53 -25.88
C VAL A 551 -6.13 -13.01 -25.79
N GLY A 552 -5.38 -13.88 -26.46
CA GLY A 552 -5.73 -15.27 -26.76
C GLY A 552 -6.21 -15.47 -28.20
N LYS A 553 -6.58 -14.40 -28.93
CA LYS A 553 -7.04 -14.47 -30.32
C LYS A 553 -6.24 -13.59 -31.26
N ASP A 554 -6.17 -12.29 -30.96
CA ASP A 554 -5.46 -11.30 -31.79
C ASP A 554 -3.98 -11.24 -31.42
N VAL A 555 -3.67 -11.39 -30.13
CA VAL A 555 -2.32 -11.47 -29.56
C VAL A 555 -2.29 -12.49 -28.42
N THR A 556 -1.14 -13.10 -28.14
CA THR A 556 -0.95 -14.07 -27.04
C THR A 556 -0.11 -13.47 -25.90
N LEU A 557 -0.16 -14.08 -24.72
CA LEU A 557 0.71 -13.68 -23.60
C LEU A 557 2.20 -13.76 -23.99
N ASP A 558 2.60 -14.78 -24.75
CA ASP A 558 3.99 -14.95 -25.19
C ASP A 558 4.44 -13.90 -26.21
N GLN A 559 3.55 -13.49 -27.12
CA GLN A 559 3.83 -12.37 -28.02
C GLN A 559 4.01 -11.07 -27.24
N LEU A 560 3.16 -10.79 -26.25
CA LEU A 560 3.32 -9.62 -25.39
C LEU A 560 4.61 -9.68 -24.57
N ARG A 561 5.00 -10.85 -24.04
CA ARG A 561 6.32 -11.03 -23.41
C ARG A 561 7.46 -10.68 -24.37
N ALA A 562 7.38 -11.14 -25.62
CA ALA A 562 8.36 -10.83 -26.66
C ALA A 562 8.42 -9.33 -27.01
N GLU A 563 7.30 -8.61 -26.88
CA GLU A 563 7.24 -7.14 -26.99
C GLU A 563 7.78 -6.39 -25.76
N GLY A 564 8.28 -7.11 -24.75
CA GLY A 564 8.94 -6.57 -23.57
C GLY A 564 8.04 -6.34 -22.36
N TYR A 565 6.77 -6.77 -22.38
CA TYR A 565 5.92 -6.73 -21.19
C TYR A 565 6.48 -7.66 -20.10
N LYS A 566 6.58 -7.14 -18.87
CA LYS A 566 7.22 -7.80 -17.72
C LYS A 566 6.24 -8.45 -16.77
N ALA A 567 5.00 -7.98 -16.74
CA ALA A 567 3.94 -8.52 -15.90
C ALA A 567 2.57 -8.36 -16.55
N PHE A 568 1.66 -9.26 -16.18
CA PHE A 568 0.31 -9.37 -16.71
C PHE A 568 -0.70 -9.37 -15.57
N TYR A 569 -1.70 -8.49 -15.64
CA TYR A 569 -2.87 -8.53 -14.76
C TYR A 569 -4.11 -8.98 -15.55
N ILE A 570 -4.60 -10.18 -15.27
CA ILE A 570 -5.80 -10.73 -15.94
C ILE A 570 -7.04 -10.34 -15.13
N ALA A 571 -7.90 -9.55 -15.75
CA ALA A 571 -9.12 -8.98 -15.18
C ALA A 571 -10.30 -9.03 -16.16
N ILE A 572 -10.43 -10.13 -16.89
CA ILE A 572 -11.47 -10.34 -17.93
C ILE A 572 -12.90 -10.50 -17.39
N GLY A 573 -13.04 -10.66 -16.07
CA GLY A 573 -14.34 -10.82 -15.39
C GLY A 573 -15.02 -12.16 -15.66
N CYS A 574 -16.34 -12.21 -15.43
CA CYS A 574 -17.23 -13.34 -15.76
C CYS A 574 -18.19 -12.95 -16.89
N GLN A 575 -17.69 -13.02 -18.11
CA GLN A 575 -18.31 -12.49 -19.34
C GLN A 575 -19.31 -13.42 -20.03
N GLY A 576 -19.45 -14.68 -19.61
CA GLY A 576 -20.41 -15.63 -20.19
C GLY A 576 -21.63 -15.82 -19.30
N GLY A 577 -22.80 -16.09 -19.88
CA GLY A 577 -23.99 -16.49 -19.12
C GLY A 577 -24.09 -18.02 -18.92
N ARG A 578 -24.64 -18.45 -17.78
CA ARG A 578 -24.96 -19.85 -17.54
C ARG A 578 -26.32 -20.23 -18.12
N LYS A 579 -26.42 -21.47 -18.61
CA LYS A 579 -27.66 -22.09 -19.09
C LYS A 579 -28.26 -23.00 -18.02
N ALA A 580 -29.56 -23.31 -18.15
CA ALA A 580 -30.35 -24.01 -17.15
C ALA A 580 -30.18 -25.53 -17.19
N GLY A 581 -29.64 -26.07 -18.29
CA GLY A 581 -29.50 -27.51 -18.52
C GLY A 581 -30.85 -28.18 -18.83
N VAL A 582 -31.82 -27.44 -19.37
CA VAL A 582 -33.17 -27.95 -19.67
C VAL A 582 -33.38 -28.10 -21.17
N PRO A 583 -34.27 -29.02 -21.62
CA PRO A 583 -34.59 -29.14 -23.03
C PRO A 583 -35.09 -27.81 -23.63
N GLY A 584 -34.66 -27.49 -24.85
CA GLY A 584 -35.11 -26.31 -25.60
C GLY A 584 -34.33 -25.01 -25.33
N GLU A 585 -33.32 -25.01 -24.46
CA GLU A 585 -32.57 -23.79 -24.08
C GLU A 585 -31.61 -23.22 -25.14
N ASP A 586 -31.45 -23.90 -26.26
CA ASP A 586 -30.68 -23.43 -27.43
C ASP A 586 -31.57 -22.84 -28.54
N ALA A 587 -32.88 -22.70 -28.29
CA ALA A 587 -33.83 -22.21 -29.28
C ALA A 587 -33.63 -20.72 -29.61
N GLU A 588 -34.04 -20.32 -30.82
CA GLU A 588 -34.12 -18.91 -31.18
C GLU A 588 -35.13 -18.20 -30.26
N GLY A 589 -34.72 -17.06 -29.69
CA GLY A 589 -35.48 -16.33 -28.68
C GLY A 589 -35.07 -16.67 -27.23
N VAL A 590 -34.08 -17.55 -27.02
CA VAL A 590 -33.47 -17.78 -25.70
C VAL A 590 -32.13 -17.04 -25.62
N PHE A 591 -31.97 -16.20 -24.60
CA PHE A 591 -30.75 -15.45 -24.33
C PHE A 591 -30.27 -15.70 -22.91
N THR A 592 -28.97 -15.53 -22.68
CA THR A 592 -28.50 -15.30 -21.31
C THR A 592 -28.67 -13.82 -20.97
N ALA A 593 -28.83 -13.50 -19.69
CA ALA A 593 -28.95 -12.11 -19.25
C ALA A 593 -27.70 -11.28 -19.58
N VAL A 594 -26.51 -11.91 -19.57
CA VAL A 594 -25.26 -11.25 -19.96
C VAL A 594 -25.31 -10.83 -21.43
N ASP A 595 -25.68 -11.76 -22.33
CA ASP A 595 -25.74 -11.46 -23.77
C ASP A 595 -26.85 -10.44 -24.08
N PHE A 596 -28.00 -10.57 -23.43
CA PHE A 596 -29.13 -9.66 -23.61
C PHE A 596 -28.79 -8.23 -23.16
N LEU A 597 -28.27 -8.07 -21.94
CA LEU A 597 -27.89 -6.76 -21.41
C LEU A 597 -26.73 -6.15 -22.19
N HIS A 598 -25.80 -6.98 -22.69
CA HIS A 598 -24.74 -6.53 -23.57
C HIS A 598 -25.31 -5.91 -24.87
N ALA A 599 -26.23 -6.60 -25.53
CA ALA A 599 -26.90 -6.09 -26.73
C ALA A 599 -27.69 -4.80 -26.47
N VAL A 600 -28.40 -4.72 -25.34
CA VAL A 600 -29.11 -3.50 -24.93
C VAL A 600 -28.14 -2.34 -24.66
N ALA A 601 -26.97 -2.60 -24.06
CA ALA A 601 -25.96 -1.58 -23.80
C ALA A 601 -25.28 -1.05 -25.08
N GLU A 602 -25.22 -1.86 -26.14
CA GLU A 602 -24.79 -1.41 -27.47
C GLU A 602 -25.87 -0.63 -28.19
N ASN A 603 -27.14 -1.03 -28.03
CA ASN A 603 -28.28 -0.35 -28.62
C ASN A 603 -29.54 -0.47 -27.74
N GLU A 604 -29.85 0.60 -27.02
CA GLU A 604 -31.03 0.70 -26.13
C GLU A 604 -32.36 0.58 -26.90
N HIS A 605 -32.35 0.76 -28.22
CA HIS A 605 -33.52 0.62 -29.10
C HIS A 605 -33.70 -0.79 -29.67
N THR A 606 -32.92 -1.78 -29.20
CA THR A 606 -33.10 -3.17 -29.60
C THR A 606 -34.52 -3.63 -29.25
N PRO A 607 -35.37 -3.99 -30.22
CA PRO A 607 -36.77 -4.30 -29.94
C PRO A 607 -36.90 -5.67 -29.29
N VAL A 608 -37.68 -5.76 -28.21
CA VAL A 608 -38.12 -7.02 -27.61
C VAL A 608 -39.60 -7.19 -27.97
N THR A 609 -39.90 -8.10 -28.91
CA THR A 609 -41.25 -8.32 -29.40
C THR A 609 -41.97 -9.43 -28.63
N GLY A 610 -43.27 -9.26 -28.39
CA GLY A 610 -44.10 -10.25 -27.71
C GLY A 610 -43.85 -10.28 -26.19
N ARG A 611 -44.11 -11.44 -25.57
CA ARG A 611 -43.98 -11.67 -24.13
C ARG A 611 -42.60 -12.20 -23.80
N ALA A 612 -41.98 -11.62 -22.78
CA ALA A 612 -40.66 -12.00 -22.30
C ALA A 612 -40.74 -12.69 -20.93
N VAL A 613 -40.07 -13.83 -20.80
CA VAL A 613 -39.89 -14.55 -19.55
C VAL A 613 -38.44 -14.40 -19.07
N VAL A 614 -38.24 -13.88 -17.87
CA VAL A 614 -36.91 -13.79 -17.24
C VAL A 614 -36.80 -14.84 -16.14
N ILE A 615 -35.73 -15.62 -16.13
CA ILE A 615 -35.52 -16.70 -15.15
C ILE A 615 -34.32 -16.35 -14.26
N GLY A 616 -34.58 -16.00 -13.01
CA GLY A 616 -33.56 -15.63 -12.01
C GLY A 616 -34.13 -14.72 -10.92
N GLY A 617 -33.48 -14.71 -9.75
CA GLY A 617 -33.94 -13.94 -8.57
C GLY A 617 -33.04 -12.77 -8.14
N GLY A 618 -31.88 -12.57 -8.77
CA GLY A 618 -30.91 -11.53 -8.38
C GLY A 618 -31.05 -10.21 -9.16
N ASN A 619 -30.24 -9.20 -8.82
CA ASN A 619 -30.26 -7.87 -9.46
C ASN A 619 -30.13 -7.91 -10.99
N VAL A 620 -29.31 -8.83 -11.52
CA VAL A 620 -29.17 -9.01 -12.98
C VAL A 620 -30.50 -9.44 -13.64
N ALA A 621 -31.33 -10.21 -12.95
CA ALA A 621 -32.64 -10.62 -13.46
C ALA A 621 -33.61 -9.43 -13.47
N ILE A 622 -33.57 -8.60 -12.42
CA ILE A 622 -34.32 -7.34 -12.37
C ILE A 622 -33.88 -6.43 -13.51
N ASP A 623 -32.58 -6.29 -13.73
CA ASP A 623 -32.04 -5.45 -14.80
C ASP A 623 -32.45 -5.94 -16.19
N ALA A 624 -32.44 -7.25 -16.42
CA ALA A 624 -32.91 -7.85 -17.66
C ALA A 624 -34.42 -7.63 -17.87
N ALA A 625 -35.24 -7.82 -16.82
CA ALA A 625 -36.69 -7.67 -16.92
C ALA A 625 -37.10 -6.20 -17.22
N ARG A 626 -36.50 -5.26 -16.50
CA ARG A 626 -36.75 -3.81 -16.68
C ARG A 626 -36.24 -3.30 -18.02
N SER A 627 -35.12 -3.83 -18.50
CA SER A 627 -34.61 -3.53 -19.85
C SER A 627 -35.54 -4.09 -20.93
N ALA A 628 -35.99 -5.34 -20.81
CA ALA A 628 -36.95 -5.93 -21.74
C ALA A 628 -38.25 -5.11 -21.83
N ARG A 629 -38.76 -4.62 -20.70
CA ARG A 629 -39.93 -3.73 -20.66
C ARG A 629 -39.70 -2.42 -21.42
N ARG A 630 -38.54 -1.78 -21.23
CA ARG A 630 -38.17 -0.54 -21.95
C ARG A 630 -37.93 -0.75 -23.44
N CYS A 631 -37.46 -1.94 -23.81
CA CYS A 631 -37.28 -2.36 -25.19
C CYS A 631 -38.58 -2.76 -25.91
N GLY A 632 -39.74 -2.62 -25.27
CA GLY A 632 -41.05 -2.75 -25.91
C GLY A 632 -41.76 -4.09 -25.70
N ALA A 633 -41.29 -4.95 -24.79
CA ALA A 633 -41.99 -6.20 -24.47
C ALA A 633 -43.43 -5.92 -24.03
N GLU A 634 -44.39 -6.67 -24.59
CA GLU A 634 -45.83 -6.52 -24.31
C GLU A 634 -46.13 -6.84 -22.84
N GLU A 635 -45.51 -7.92 -22.35
CA GLU A 635 -45.59 -8.43 -20.99
C GLU A 635 -44.21 -8.97 -20.57
N VAL A 636 -43.82 -8.74 -19.32
CA VAL A 636 -42.58 -9.28 -18.76
C VAL A 636 -42.92 -10.02 -17.46
N SER A 637 -42.59 -11.31 -17.42
CA SER A 637 -42.79 -12.16 -16.25
C SER A 637 -41.46 -12.75 -15.78
N MET A 638 -41.13 -12.52 -14.53
CA MET A 638 -39.91 -13.01 -13.89
C MET A 638 -40.21 -14.20 -12.98
N PHE A 639 -39.44 -15.27 -13.13
CA PHE A 639 -39.54 -16.51 -12.36
C PHE A 639 -38.26 -16.76 -11.58
N CYS A 640 -38.38 -17.02 -10.28
CA CYS A 640 -37.24 -17.33 -9.41
C CYS A 640 -37.50 -18.54 -8.51
N LEU A 641 -36.44 -19.16 -8.03
CA LEU A 641 -36.51 -20.37 -7.18
C LEU A 641 -36.88 -20.02 -5.74
N GLU A 642 -36.47 -18.84 -5.31
CA GLU A 642 -36.58 -18.31 -3.96
C GLU A 642 -38.01 -17.88 -3.65
N ALA A 643 -38.34 -17.85 -2.36
CA ALA A 643 -39.50 -17.10 -1.89
C ALA A 643 -39.24 -15.59 -2.02
N LYS A 644 -40.32 -14.79 -2.04
CA LYS A 644 -40.22 -13.34 -2.28
C LYS A 644 -39.30 -12.61 -1.30
N ASP A 645 -39.36 -12.99 -0.02
CA ASP A 645 -38.56 -12.46 1.08
C ASP A 645 -37.11 -12.97 1.10
N ALA A 646 -36.81 -14.04 0.36
CA ALA A 646 -35.50 -14.64 0.24
C ALA A 646 -34.84 -14.37 -1.12
N MET A 647 -35.41 -13.47 -1.94
CA MET A 647 -34.82 -13.10 -3.23
C MET A 647 -33.44 -12.46 -3.05
N PRO A 648 -32.44 -12.83 -3.88
CA PRO A 648 -31.12 -12.19 -3.83
C PRO A 648 -31.10 -10.73 -4.31
N ALA A 649 -32.15 -10.27 -5.02
CA ALA A 649 -32.23 -8.90 -5.50
C ALA A 649 -32.54 -7.89 -4.38
N ASP A 650 -32.08 -6.65 -4.55
CA ASP A 650 -32.35 -5.57 -3.62
C ASP A 650 -33.87 -5.25 -3.56
N PRO A 651 -34.46 -5.09 -2.36
CA PRO A 651 -35.89 -4.78 -2.23
C PRO A 651 -36.34 -3.51 -2.97
N GLU A 652 -35.49 -2.48 -3.05
CA GLU A 652 -35.77 -1.24 -3.79
C GLU A 652 -35.89 -1.55 -5.29
N GLU A 653 -34.95 -2.32 -5.85
CA GLU A 653 -34.97 -2.72 -7.25
C GLU A 653 -36.16 -3.62 -7.60
N VAL A 654 -36.55 -4.52 -6.68
CA VAL A 654 -37.77 -5.34 -6.84
C VAL A 654 -39.02 -4.45 -6.89
N ALA A 655 -39.11 -3.45 -6.01
CA ALA A 655 -40.25 -2.51 -6.00
C ALA A 655 -40.32 -1.69 -7.30
N GLU A 656 -39.18 -1.23 -7.82
CA GLU A 656 -39.11 -0.53 -9.11
C GLU A 656 -39.56 -1.41 -10.29
N ALA A 657 -39.13 -2.67 -10.34
CA ALA A 657 -39.57 -3.60 -11.37
C ALA A 657 -41.09 -3.81 -11.34
N GLN A 658 -41.67 -3.92 -10.14
CA GLN A 658 -43.13 -4.05 -9.97
C GLN A 658 -43.87 -2.77 -10.38
N ALA A 659 -43.32 -1.59 -10.08
CA ALA A 659 -43.87 -0.30 -10.52
C ALA A 659 -43.89 -0.18 -12.06
N GLU A 660 -42.96 -0.85 -12.74
CA GLU A 660 -42.90 -0.97 -14.20
C GLU A 660 -43.73 -2.13 -14.77
N GLN A 661 -44.56 -2.76 -13.93
CA GLN A 661 -45.49 -3.85 -14.27
C GLN A 661 -44.79 -5.18 -14.64
N VAL A 662 -43.57 -5.41 -14.14
CA VAL A 662 -42.94 -6.75 -14.21
C VAL A 662 -43.65 -7.68 -13.24
N GLN A 663 -44.16 -8.81 -13.75
CA GLN A 663 -44.85 -9.81 -12.94
C GLN A 663 -43.84 -10.72 -12.26
N LEU A 664 -43.96 -10.89 -10.94
CA LEU A 664 -43.02 -11.69 -10.15
C LEU A 664 -43.64 -13.02 -9.71
N HIS A 665 -43.00 -14.12 -10.08
CA HIS A 665 -43.44 -15.49 -9.78
C HIS A 665 -42.36 -16.25 -9.00
N CYS A 666 -42.51 -16.31 -7.68
CA CYS A 666 -41.56 -16.93 -6.76
C CYS A 666 -41.80 -18.44 -6.56
N GLY A 667 -40.72 -19.18 -6.35
CA GLY A 667 -40.74 -20.63 -6.08
C GLY A 667 -40.99 -21.50 -7.30
N TRP A 668 -40.48 -21.11 -8.47
CA TRP A 668 -40.64 -21.82 -9.73
C TRP A 668 -39.29 -21.95 -10.44
N GLY A 669 -38.96 -23.16 -10.89
CA GLY A 669 -37.77 -23.42 -11.71
C GLY A 669 -38.15 -23.96 -13.09
N PRO A 670 -37.33 -23.72 -14.13
CA PRO A 670 -37.61 -24.24 -15.46
C PRO A 670 -37.52 -25.76 -15.48
N LYS A 671 -38.47 -26.39 -16.17
CA LYS A 671 -38.47 -27.84 -16.47
C LYS A 671 -38.03 -28.08 -17.92
N GLU A 672 -38.60 -27.33 -18.85
CA GLU A 672 -38.28 -27.36 -20.28
C GLU A 672 -38.76 -26.06 -20.95
N ILE A 673 -38.15 -25.73 -22.09
CA ILE A 673 -38.52 -24.62 -22.95
C ILE A 673 -39.19 -25.21 -24.19
N LEU A 674 -40.43 -24.78 -24.45
CA LEU A 674 -41.24 -25.24 -25.57
C LEU A 674 -40.82 -24.55 -26.85
N THR A 675 -40.67 -25.32 -27.91
CA THR A 675 -40.21 -24.82 -29.21
C THR A 675 -41.10 -25.26 -30.35
N GLU A 676 -41.29 -24.38 -31.33
CA GLU A 676 -41.93 -24.67 -32.60
C GLU A 676 -41.04 -24.14 -33.73
N ASN A 677 -40.68 -24.98 -34.71
CA ASN A 677 -39.74 -24.64 -35.78
C ASN A 677 -38.40 -24.06 -35.29
N GLY A 678 -37.93 -24.51 -34.13
CA GLY A 678 -36.68 -24.03 -33.52
C GLY A 678 -36.76 -22.68 -32.79
N LYS A 679 -37.95 -22.07 -32.73
CA LYS A 679 -38.22 -20.82 -31.99
C LYS A 679 -38.96 -21.09 -30.69
N VAL A 680 -38.70 -20.28 -29.67
CA VAL A 680 -39.40 -20.36 -28.39
C VAL A 680 -40.90 -20.06 -28.55
N THR A 681 -41.73 -20.80 -27.82
CA THR A 681 -43.20 -20.58 -27.74
C THR A 681 -43.73 -20.55 -26.31
N GLY A 682 -42.92 -20.97 -25.34
CA GLY A 682 -43.26 -20.95 -23.93
C GLY A 682 -42.24 -21.67 -23.05
N VAL A 683 -42.45 -21.61 -21.73
CA VAL A 683 -41.64 -22.30 -20.73
C VAL A 683 -42.57 -23.10 -19.81
N VAL A 684 -42.20 -24.35 -19.55
CA VAL A 684 -42.82 -25.17 -18.52
C VAL A 684 -42.00 -25.00 -17.24
N PHE A 685 -42.63 -24.53 -16.18
CA PHE A 685 -42.04 -24.42 -14.85
C PHE A 685 -42.54 -25.55 -13.94
N LYS A 686 -41.73 -25.86 -12.93
CA LYS A 686 -42.05 -26.78 -11.84
C LYS A 686 -41.83 -26.12 -10.49
N ARG A 687 -42.65 -26.49 -9.51
CA ARG A 687 -42.62 -25.89 -8.17
C ARG A 687 -41.29 -26.18 -7.48
N CYS A 688 -40.60 -25.13 -7.05
CA CYS A 688 -39.44 -25.23 -6.16
C CYS A 688 -39.95 -25.31 -4.72
N VAL A 689 -39.60 -26.39 -4.03
CA VAL A 689 -40.03 -26.69 -2.65
C VAL A 689 -38.99 -26.24 -1.64
N SER A 690 -37.72 -26.33 -2.01
CA SER A 690 -36.59 -25.77 -1.25
C SER A 690 -35.49 -25.37 -2.20
N VAL A 691 -34.78 -24.27 -1.92
CA VAL A 691 -33.60 -23.82 -2.68
C VAL A 691 -32.30 -24.36 -2.08
N LEU A 692 -32.28 -24.47 -0.74
CA LEU A 692 -31.10 -24.88 0.01
C LEU A 692 -31.31 -26.26 0.62
N ASN A 693 -30.22 -27.00 0.81
CA ASN A 693 -30.22 -28.21 1.64
C ASN A 693 -30.12 -27.88 3.14
N ALA A 694 -30.08 -28.91 3.99
CA ALA A 694 -29.97 -28.76 5.44
C ALA A 694 -28.69 -28.06 5.91
N GLU A 695 -27.62 -28.11 5.10
CA GLU A 695 -26.35 -27.43 5.35
C GLU A 695 -26.31 -25.99 4.78
N GLY A 696 -27.43 -25.48 4.26
CA GLY A 696 -27.54 -24.13 3.69
C GLY A 696 -26.88 -23.97 2.33
N ARG A 697 -26.51 -25.06 1.64
CA ARG A 697 -25.92 -25.03 0.30
C ARG A 697 -27.01 -25.03 -0.76
N PHE A 698 -26.76 -24.34 -1.87
CA PHE A 698 -27.65 -24.32 -3.02
C PHE A 698 -27.83 -25.74 -3.58
N ALA A 699 -29.04 -26.27 -3.45
CA ALA A 699 -29.43 -27.62 -3.82
C ALA A 699 -30.96 -27.68 -3.97
N PRO A 700 -31.52 -27.11 -5.06
CA PRO A 700 -32.95 -26.95 -5.18
C PRO A 700 -33.67 -28.30 -5.32
N VAL A 701 -34.78 -28.44 -4.60
CA VAL A 701 -35.68 -29.60 -4.63
C VAL A 701 -36.98 -29.18 -5.28
N TYR A 702 -37.43 -29.95 -6.28
CA TYR A 702 -38.61 -29.65 -7.06
C TYR A 702 -39.74 -30.66 -6.82
N ASN A 703 -40.97 -30.20 -6.98
CA ASN A 703 -42.14 -31.06 -7.12
C ASN A 703 -42.53 -31.11 -8.61
N ASP A 704 -42.10 -32.16 -9.31
CA ASP A 704 -42.37 -32.32 -10.75
C ASP A 704 -43.85 -32.59 -11.09
N ALA A 705 -44.71 -32.84 -10.09
CA ALA A 705 -46.16 -32.99 -10.27
C ALA A 705 -46.89 -31.63 -10.30
N ASP A 706 -46.28 -30.57 -9.76
CA ASP A 706 -46.83 -29.23 -9.74
C ASP A 706 -46.12 -28.37 -10.80
N THR A 707 -46.74 -28.26 -11.96
CA THR A 707 -46.18 -27.60 -13.15
C THR A 707 -47.12 -26.54 -13.70
N MET A 708 -46.55 -25.47 -14.26
CA MET A 708 -47.28 -24.46 -15.03
C MET A 708 -46.63 -24.28 -16.40
N THR A 709 -47.42 -23.92 -17.41
CA THR A 709 -46.92 -23.54 -18.73
C THR A 709 -47.21 -22.07 -18.98
N VAL A 710 -46.19 -21.32 -19.38
CA VAL A 710 -46.26 -19.89 -19.63
C VAL A 710 -45.88 -19.66 -21.09
N ALA A 711 -46.80 -19.12 -21.89
CA ALA A 711 -46.53 -18.83 -23.29
C ALA A 711 -45.68 -17.56 -23.41
N CYS A 712 -44.63 -17.62 -24.22
CA CYS A 712 -43.73 -16.49 -24.45
C CYS A 712 -42.96 -16.65 -25.75
N GLU A 713 -42.47 -15.53 -26.27
CA GLU A 713 -41.71 -15.44 -27.51
C GLU A 713 -40.23 -15.15 -27.23
N GLN A 714 -39.89 -14.81 -25.98
CA GLN A 714 -38.53 -14.54 -25.52
C GLN A 714 -38.29 -15.14 -24.12
N VAL A 715 -37.11 -15.74 -23.91
CA VAL A 715 -36.66 -16.24 -22.61
C VAL A 715 -35.27 -15.68 -22.30
N ILE A 716 -35.10 -15.08 -21.12
CA ILE A 716 -33.83 -14.52 -20.68
C ILE A 716 -33.38 -15.25 -19.41
N LEU A 717 -32.30 -16.03 -19.52
CA LEU A 717 -31.72 -16.82 -18.44
C LEU A 717 -30.73 -15.98 -17.61
N SER A 718 -31.09 -15.68 -16.36
CA SER A 718 -30.30 -14.91 -15.40
C SER A 718 -29.91 -15.76 -14.17
N ILE A 719 -29.34 -16.94 -14.43
CA ILE A 719 -29.04 -17.98 -13.43
C ILE A 719 -27.54 -18.10 -13.10
N GLY A 720 -26.76 -17.07 -13.44
CA GLY A 720 -25.36 -16.94 -13.09
C GLY A 720 -24.46 -16.64 -14.27
N GLN A 721 -23.21 -16.27 -13.95
CA GLN A 721 -22.18 -15.94 -14.92
C GLN A 721 -21.06 -16.99 -14.91
N SER A 722 -20.26 -16.98 -15.97
CA SER A 722 -19.14 -17.90 -16.20
C SER A 722 -17.98 -17.17 -16.85
N ILE A 723 -16.79 -17.74 -16.72
CA ILE A 723 -15.57 -17.19 -17.30
C ILE A 723 -15.35 -17.85 -18.66
N LEU A 724 -15.09 -17.05 -19.69
CA LEU A 724 -14.77 -17.53 -21.02
C LEU A 724 -13.28 -17.31 -21.31
N TRP A 725 -12.44 -18.28 -20.95
CA TRP A 725 -10.99 -18.17 -21.12
C TRP A 725 -10.52 -18.13 -22.57
N GLY A 726 -11.25 -18.78 -23.48
CA GLY A 726 -10.75 -19.01 -24.84
C GLY A 726 -9.35 -19.62 -24.81
N ASN A 727 -8.43 -19.06 -25.60
CA ASN A 727 -7.02 -19.46 -25.63
C ASN A 727 -6.11 -18.52 -24.81
N LEU A 728 -6.65 -17.64 -23.95
CA LEU A 728 -5.87 -16.65 -23.20
C LEU A 728 -4.74 -17.30 -22.37
N LEU A 729 -5.02 -18.46 -21.77
CA LEU A 729 -4.09 -19.17 -20.88
C LEU A 729 -3.25 -20.23 -21.59
N GLU A 730 -3.39 -20.39 -22.90
CA GLU A 730 -2.65 -21.40 -23.66
C GLU A 730 -1.13 -21.20 -23.48
N GLY A 731 -0.42 -22.28 -23.15
CA GLY A 731 1.03 -22.24 -22.87
C GLY A 731 1.42 -21.64 -21.50
N SER A 732 0.47 -21.12 -20.72
CA SER A 732 0.75 -20.57 -19.38
C SER A 732 0.69 -21.65 -18.28
N LYS A 733 1.33 -21.36 -17.14
CA LYS A 733 1.22 -22.18 -15.91
C LYS A 733 0.06 -21.76 -15.00
N VAL A 734 -0.89 -20.95 -15.47
CA VAL A 734 -2.03 -20.53 -14.66
C VAL A 734 -2.94 -21.72 -14.42
N GLU A 735 -3.16 -22.06 -13.14
CA GLU A 735 -4.06 -23.12 -12.74
C GLU A 735 -5.48 -22.59 -12.55
N LEU A 736 -6.48 -23.44 -12.82
CA LEU A 736 -7.88 -23.11 -12.58
C LEU A 736 -8.40 -23.81 -11.32
N ALA A 737 -9.10 -23.05 -10.50
CA ALA A 737 -9.81 -23.51 -9.31
C ALA A 737 -11.28 -23.87 -9.64
N GLY A 738 -12.03 -24.26 -8.59
CA GLY A 738 -13.45 -24.59 -8.71
C GLY A 738 -14.29 -23.45 -9.33
N GLY A 739 -15.19 -23.83 -10.25
CA GLY A 739 -16.04 -22.90 -11.00
C GLY A 739 -15.34 -22.22 -12.19
N GLY A 740 -14.16 -22.69 -12.58
CA GLY A 740 -13.40 -22.16 -13.72
C GLY A 740 -12.64 -20.86 -13.42
N ARG A 741 -12.51 -20.48 -12.15
CA ARG A 741 -11.76 -19.29 -11.69
C ARG A 741 -10.26 -19.53 -11.75
N ALA A 742 -9.45 -18.48 -11.86
CA ALA A 742 -8.00 -18.63 -11.73
C ALA A 742 -7.60 -18.86 -10.27
N ALA A 743 -6.64 -19.75 -10.04
CA ALA A 743 -6.00 -19.94 -8.74
C ALA A 743 -4.85 -18.95 -8.57
N ALA A 744 -4.81 -18.26 -7.42
CA ALA A 744 -3.76 -17.33 -7.05
C ALA A 744 -3.62 -17.23 -5.53
N ASP A 745 -2.47 -16.73 -5.09
CA ASP A 745 -2.23 -16.43 -3.68
C ASP A 745 -3.14 -15.28 -3.20
N ALA A 746 -3.74 -15.43 -2.02
CA ALA A 746 -4.76 -14.52 -1.53
C ALA A 746 -4.25 -13.12 -1.16
N LEU A 747 -2.96 -13.00 -0.87
CA LEU A 747 -2.34 -11.72 -0.52
C LEU A 747 -1.75 -11.03 -1.74
N THR A 748 -1.02 -11.78 -2.55
CA THR A 748 -0.20 -11.25 -3.64
C THR A 748 -0.93 -11.28 -4.97
N TYR A 749 -2.03 -12.02 -5.09
CA TYR A 749 -2.79 -12.21 -6.34
C TYR A 749 -1.95 -12.83 -7.47
N GLN A 750 -0.78 -13.40 -7.13
CA GLN A 750 0.12 -14.07 -8.06
C GLN A 750 -0.37 -15.49 -8.34
N THR A 751 -0.38 -15.88 -9.61
CA THR A 751 -0.71 -17.24 -10.02
C THR A 751 0.52 -18.16 -9.97
N ALA A 752 0.36 -19.44 -10.31
CA ALA A 752 1.49 -20.36 -10.49
C ALA A 752 2.42 -19.97 -11.67
N GLN A 753 1.98 -19.07 -12.56
CA GLN A 753 2.84 -18.40 -13.52
C GLN A 753 3.34 -17.07 -12.91
N PRO A 754 4.64 -16.92 -12.59
CA PRO A 754 5.14 -15.83 -11.73
C PRO A 754 4.86 -14.41 -12.24
N ASP A 755 4.85 -14.20 -13.56
CA ASP A 755 4.58 -12.90 -14.17
C ASP A 755 3.09 -12.63 -14.42
N VAL A 756 2.19 -13.54 -14.03
CA VAL A 756 0.75 -13.41 -14.20
C VAL A 756 0.05 -13.28 -12.84
N PHE A 757 -0.69 -12.19 -12.71
CA PHE A 757 -1.54 -11.83 -11.59
C PHE A 757 -3.00 -11.79 -12.06
N VAL A 758 -3.94 -12.02 -11.16
CA VAL A 758 -5.38 -12.07 -11.48
C VAL A 758 -6.18 -11.23 -10.49
N GLY A 759 -7.36 -10.74 -10.87
CA GLY A 759 -8.27 -10.13 -9.91
C GLY A 759 -9.61 -9.70 -10.49
N GLY A 760 -10.51 -9.25 -9.62
CA GLY A 760 -11.94 -9.13 -9.94
C GLY A 760 -12.59 -10.50 -10.12
N ASP A 761 -13.69 -10.55 -10.86
CA ASP A 761 -14.57 -11.73 -10.90
C ASP A 761 -13.90 -13.00 -11.44
N VAL A 762 -12.83 -12.87 -12.22
CA VAL A 762 -12.07 -14.02 -12.73
C VAL A 762 -11.35 -14.80 -11.61
N TYR A 763 -11.08 -14.12 -10.49
CA TYR A 763 -10.43 -14.67 -9.31
C TYR A 763 -11.45 -14.99 -8.21
N THR A 764 -12.31 -14.04 -7.85
CA THR A 764 -13.26 -14.19 -6.75
C THR A 764 -14.56 -14.91 -7.15
N GLY A 765 -14.95 -14.82 -8.42
CA GLY A 765 -16.32 -15.02 -8.88
C GLY A 765 -17.09 -13.68 -8.92
N PRO A 766 -18.28 -13.65 -9.54
CA PRO A 766 -19.07 -12.43 -9.72
C PRO A 766 -19.33 -11.68 -8.41
N GLY A 767 -19.01 -10.39 -8.37
CA GLY A 767 -19.22 -9.52 -7.21
C GLY A 767 -19.61 -8.10 -7.60
N PHE A 768 -19.52 -7.17 -6.64
CA PHE A 768 -19.76 -5.75 -6.85
C PHE A 768 -18.48 -5.02 -7.29
N ALA A 769 -18.66 -3.91 -8.01
CA ALA A 769 -17.54 -3.12 -8.53
C ALA A 769 -16.50 -2.71 -7.47
N ILE A 770 -16.94 -2.44 -6.24
CA ILE A 770 -16.06 -2.04 -5.14
C ILE A 770 -15.06 -3.13 -4.72
N GLU A 771 -15.42 -4.41 -4.89
CA GLU A 771 -14.54 -5.54 -4.60
C GLU A 771 -13.49 -5.71 -5.71
N ALA A 772 -13.91 -5.53 -6.97
CA ALA A 772 -13.03 -5.50 -8.12
C ALA A 772 -12.02 -4.34 -8.04
N ILE A 773 -12.45 -3.16 -7.58
CA ILE A 773 -11.58 -1.99 -7.33
C ILE A 773 -10.53 -2.31 -6.26
N ALA A 774 -10.95 -2.90 -5.14
CA ALA A 774 -10.03 -3.32 -4.08
C ALA A 774 -8.99 -4.33 -4.60
N ALA A 775 -9.42 -5.34 -5.36
CA ALA A 775 -8.52 -6.31 -5.99
C ALA A 775 -7.53 -5.66 -6.97
N GLY A 776 -7.98 -4.70 -7.79
CA GLY A 776 -7.12 -3.94 -8.69
C GLY A 776 -5.98 -3.21 -7.98
N LYS A 777 -6.27 -2.61 -6.80
CA LYS A 777 -5.25 -1.97 -5.96
C LYS A 777 -4.21 -2.97 -5.46
N GLU A 778 -4.64 -4.12 -4.94
CA GLU A 778 -3.73 -5.14 -4.44
C GLU A 778 -2.88 -5.74 -5.57
N GLY A 779 -3.46 -5.96 -6.75
CA GLY A 779 -2.74 -6.36 -7.96
C GLY A 779 -1.66 -5.37 -8.36
N ALA A 780 -1.96 -4.06 -8.34
CA ALA A 780 -0.98 -3.01 -8.64
C ALA A 780 0.20 -2.99 -7.66
N VAL A 781 -0.05 -3.18 -6.35
CA VAL A 781 1.02 -3.28 -5.34
C VAL A 781 1.91 -4.50 -5.61
N SER A 782 1.33 -5.64 -5.94
CA SER A 782 2.07 -6.86 -6.24
C SER A 782 2.89 -6.74 -7.51
N ILE A 783 2.32 -6.19 -8.58
CA ILE A 783 3.02 -6.00 -9.86
C ILE A 783 4.19 -5.04 -9.70
N HIS A 784 3.99 -3.90 -9.03
CA HIS A 784 5.08 -2.97 -8.72
C HIS A 784 6.22 -3.67 -7.97
N ARG A 785 5.92 -4.52 -7.00
CA ARG A 785 6.94 -5.30 -6.28
C ARG A 785 7.59 -6.37 -7.15
N PHE A 786 6.84 -7.01 -8.04
CA PHE A 786 7.33 -8.10 -8.87
C PHE A 786 8.28 -7.65 -9.98
N VAL A 787 7.96 -6.54 -10.66
CA VAL A 787 8.74 -6.09 -11.82
C VAL A 787 10.08 -5.43 -11.43
N GLN A 788 10.26 -5.16 -10.14
CA GLN A 788 11.49 -4.60 -9.60
C GLN A 788 12.41 -5.73 -9.12
N PRO A 789 13.73 -5.65 -9.38
CA PRO A 789 14.65 -6.72 -9.04
C PRO A 789 14.68 -7.00 -7.53
N ASP A 790 14.83 -8.27 -7.19
CA ASP A 790 15.08 -8.80 -5.85
C ASP A 790 14.17 -8.23 -4.73
N THR A 791 12.90 -8.00 -5.08
CA THR A 791 11.90 -7.41 -4.21
C THR A 791 10.94 -8.46 -3.64
N SER A 792 10.61 -8.32 -2.35
CA SER A 792 9.65 -9.21 -1.71
C SER A 792 8.20 -8.78 -1.99
N LEU A 793 7.35 -9.74 -2.38
CA LEU A 793 5.91 -9.50 -2.55
C LEU A 793 5.18 -9.29 -1.21
N THR A 794 5.75 -9.71 -0.08
CA THR A 794 5.04 -9.85 1.19
C THR A 794 5.62 -9.03 2.34
N ILE A 795 6.95 -8.91 2.44
CA ILE A 795 7.63 -8.22 3.55
C ILE A 795 7.26 -6.73 3.55
N GLY A 796 6.88 -6.21 4.73
CA GLY A 796 6.55 -4.81 4.93
C GLY A 796 5.32 -4.33 4.16
N ARG A 797 4.54 -5.26 3.58
CA ARG A 797 3.31 -4.94 2.86
C ARG A 797 2.24 -4.52 3.87
N ASN A 798 1.66 -3.35 3.67
CA ASN A 798 0.52 -2.91 4.47
C ASN A 798 -0.68 -3.81 4.16
N ARG A 799 -1.19 -4.50 5.18
CA ARG A 799 -2.31 -5.45 5.06
C ARG A 799 -3.67 -4.77 5.01
N ARG A 800 -3.74 -3.53 5.50
CA ARG A 800 -4.97 -2.74 5.56
C ARG A 800 -6.07 -3.47 6.34
N ASP A 801 -5.66 -4.21 7.37
CA ASP A 801 -6.56 -4.95 8.24
C ASP A 801 -7.21 -3.98 9.23
N PHE A 802 -8.52 -3.79 9.08
CA PHE A 802 -9.32 -2.94 9.95
C PHE A 802 -10.38 -3.77 10.67
N ILE A 803 -10.42 -3.65 12.00
CA ILE A 803 -11.37 -4.36 12.85
C ILE A 803 -12.58 -3.46 13.07
N GLN A 804 -13.79 -3.99 12.92
CA GLN A 804 -15.02 -3.26 13.25
C GLN A 804 -15.15 -3.13 14.77
N LEU A 805 -15.48 -1.93 15.25
CA LEU A 805 -15.80 -1.75 16.67
C LEU A 805 -17.05 -2.53 17.09
N ASP A 806 -17.16 -2.82 18.39
CA ASP A 806 -18.34 -3.45 18.98
C ASP A 806 -19.48 -2.42 19.09
N LYS A 807 -20.50 -2.58 18.23
CA LYS A 807 -21.67 -1.69 18.21
C LYS A 807 -22.62 -1.92 19.37
N ASP A 808 -22.58 -3.08 20.01
CA ASP A 808 -23.51 -3.45 21.09
C ASP A 808 -23.04 -2.91 22.45
N ASN A 809 -21.78 -2.50 22.56
CA ASN A 809 -21.18 -1.93 23.77
C ASN A 809 -20.96 -0.41 23.70
N LEU A 810 -21.72 0.34 22.89
CA LEU A 810 -21.56 1.79 22.77
C LEU A 810 -22.46 2.57 23.74
N ALA A 811 -21.91 3.64 24.31
CA ALA A 811 -22.67 4.67 25.01
C ALA A 811 -22.90 5.87 24.08
N LEU A 812 -24.12 6.01 23.56
CA LEU A 812 -24.50 7.09 22.67
C LEU A 812 -25.28 8.16 23.46
N SER A 813 -24.65 9.31 23.73
CA SER A 813 -25.27 10.42 24.47
C SER A 813 -25.50 11.63 23.57
N GLY A 814 -26.76 11.92 23.21
CA GLY A 814 -27.14 13.08 22.40
C GLY A 814 -26.65 13.01 20.94
N TYR A 815 -27.58 13.12 20.00
CA TYR A 815 -27.29 13.10 18.56
C TYR A 815 -28.22 14.06 17.83
N ASP A 816 -27.77 14.50 16.66
CA ASP A 816 -28.60 15.29 15.75
C ASP A 816 -29.88 14.51 15.39
N THR A 817 -31.05 15.13 15.48
CA THR A 817 -32.36 14.49 15.24
C THR A 817 -32.91 14.72 13.83
N ALA A 818 -32.13 15.29 12.91
CA ALA A 818 -32.53 15.46 11.52
C ALA A 818 -32.77 14.09 10.86
N ALA A 819 -33.85 14.04 10.08
CA ALA A 819 -34.17 12.89 9.26
C ALA A 819 -33.09 12.65 8.19
N ARG A 820 -33.00 11.41 7.70
CA ARG A 820 -32.18 11.07 6.55
C ARG A 820 -32.62 11.89 5.35
N GLN A 821 -31.65 12.50 4.67
CA GLN A 821 -31.90 13.30 3.49
C GLN A 821 -32.03 12.41 2.25
N GLU A 822 -33.02 12.71 1.43
CA GLU A 822 -33.28 12.01 0.17
C GLU A 822 -33.33 13.01 -0.97
N ALA A 823 -32.74 12.65 -2.11
CA ALA A 823 -32.76 13.51 -3.28
C ALA A 823 -34.15 13.48 -3.92
N ALA A 824 -34.61 14.63 -4.42
CA ALA A 824 -35.83 14.65 -5.22
C ALA A 824 -35.60 13.87 -6.53
N ALA A 825 -36.48 12.92 -6.82
CA ALA A 825 -36.48 12.16 -8.06
C ALA A 825 -37.72 12.53 -8.91
N PRO A 826 -37.57 12.75 -10.24
CA PRO A 826 -38.72 12.82 -11.13
C PRO A 826 -39.57 11.54 -11.08
N ALA A 827 -40.82 11.64 -11.53
CA ALA A 827 -41.73 10.51 -11.58
C ALA A 827 -41.11 9.35 -12.41
N PRO A 828 -41.23 8.10 -11.94
CA PRO A 828 -40.73 6.95 -12.68
C PRO A 828 -41.36 6.89 -14.08
N GLY A 829 -40.55 6.60 -15.08
CA GLY A 829 -41.00 6.47 -16.46
C GLY A 829 -40.23 5.38 -17.20
N LEU A 830 -40.80 4.91 -18.32
CA LEU A 830 -40.14 3.96 -19.22
C LEU A 830 -39.10 4.69 -20.07
N SER A 831 -37.96 5.00 -19.45
CA SER A 831 -36.80 5.64 -20.07
C SER A 831 -35.52 4.97 -19.62
N PHE A 832 -34.50 4.93 -20.47
CA PHE A 832 -33.16 4.48 -20.13
C PHE A 832 -32.31 5.56 -19.41
N ARG A 833 -32.91 6.68 -19.01
CA ARG A 833 -32.22 7.75 -18.26
C ARG A 833 -32.31 7.53 -16.75
N ASP A 834 -31.22 7.81 -16.04
CA ASP A 834 -31.18 7.75 -14.58
C ASP A 834 -32.10 8.83 -13.99
N THR A 835 -33.17 8.40 -13.32
CA THR A 835 -34.13 9.28 -12.65
C THR A 835 -33.76 9.52 -11.18
N HIS A 836 -32.69 8.92 -10.67
CA HIS A 836 -32.28 9.14 -9.27
C HIS A 836 -31.64 10.50 -9.12
N GLY A 837 -32.28 11.37 -8.33
CA GLY A 837 -31.76 12.69 -8.01
C GLY A 837 -30.39 12.66 -7.35
N THR A 838 -29.78 13.83 -7.25
CA THR A 838 -28.59 14.07 -6.42
C THR A 838 -28.96 15.02 -5.30
N LEU A 839 -28.40 14.82 -4.11
CA LEU A 839 -28.64 15.71 -2.98
C LEU A 839 -28.24 17.15 -3.33
N THR A 840 -28.98 18.13 -2.81
CA THR A 840 -28.53 19.52 -2.85
C THR A 840 -27.40 19.74 -1.85
N GLU A 841 -26.66 20.85 -1.98
CA GLU A 841 -25.62 21.21 -1.01
C GLU A 841 -26.17 21.34 0.43
N GLU A 842 -27.38 21.91 0.61
CA GLU A 842 -28.02 22.02 1.92
C GLU A 842 -28.37 20.64 2.51
N GLN A 843 -28.84 19.73 1.68
CA GLN A 843 -29.09 18.35 2.08
C GLN A 843 -27.78 17.64 2.44
N VAL A 844 -26.70 17.83 1.69
CA VAL A 844 -25.39 17.25 2.02
C VAL A 844 -24.87 17.77 3.37
N LYS A 845 -24.98 19.06 3.65
CA LYS A 845 -24.60 19.64 4.96
C LYS A 845 -25.41 19.03 6.10
N THR A 846 -26.72 18.87 5.91
CA THR A 846 -27.61 18.25 6.89
C THR A 846 -27.28 16.78 7.10
N GLU A 847 -27.09 16.02 6.03
CA GLU A 847 -26.83 14.58 6.07
C GLU A 847 -25.47 14.25 6.69
N THR A 848 -24.44 15.02 6.35
CA THR A 848 -23.08 14.83 6.90
C THR A 848 -23.01 15.12 8.40
N ALA A 849 -23.86 16.02 8.93
CA ALA A 849 -23.96 16.31 10.36
C ALA A 849 -24.50 15.12 11.20
N ARG A 850 -25.19 14.17 10.57
CA ARG A 850 -25.75 12.97 11.23
C ARG A 850 -24.67 11.94 11.61
N CYS A 851 -23.46 12.06 11.05
CA CYS A 851 -22.35 11.14 11.28
C CYS A 851 -21.88 11.16 12.75
N LEU A 852 -21.87 9.99 13.40
CA LEU A 852 -21.50 9.86 14.82
C LEU A 852 -19.99 9.96 15.11
N GLY A 853 -19.13 9.97 14.08
CA GLY A 853 -17.69 10.11 14.30
C GLY A 853 -17.04 8.89 14.98
N CYS A 854 -17.33 7.68 14.50
CA CYS A 854 -17.08 6.42 15.21
C CYS A 854 -15.62 6.13 15.62
N GLY A 855 -14.65 6.39 14.74
CA GLY A 855 -13.23 6.10 14.99
C GLY A 855 -12.36 7.34 15.25
N ALA A 856 -11.18 7.11 15.82
CA ALA A 856 -10.07 8.07 15.90
C ALA A 856 -8.72 7.37 15.71
N SER A 857 -7.67 8.13 15.41
CA SER A 857 -6.30 7.63 15.50
C SER A 857 -5.78 7.78 16.93
N VAL A 858 -4.93 6.86 17.35
CA VAL A 858 -4.32 6.82 18.68
C VAL A 858 -2.81 6.74 18.50
N VAL A 859 -2.07 7.54 19.27
CA VAL A 859 -0.61 7.56 19.24
C VAL A 859 -0.06 6.89 20.50
N ASP A 860 0.88 5.97 20.30
CA ASP A 860 1.77 5.49 21.34
C ASP A 860 3.04 6.37 21.39
N PRO A 861 3.17 7.26 22.39
CA PRO A 861 4.33 8.15 22.52
C PRO A 861 5.62 7.37 22.79
N ASN A 862 5.52 6.17 23.36
CA ASN A 862 6.68 5.33 23.67
C ASN A 862 7.22 4.63 22.42
N LYS A 863 6.48 4.60 21.31
CA LYS A 863 6.98 4.16 19.98
C LYS A 863 7.32 5.30 19.02
N CYS A 864 6.75 6.49 19.20
CA CYS A 864 6.89 7.58 18.25
C CYS A 864 8.37 7.99 18.05
N ILE A 865 8.82 8.15 16.81
CA ILE A 865 10.18 8.62 16.50
C ILE A 865 10.23 10.11 16.14
N GLY A 866 9.09 10.80 16.15
CA GLY A 866 9.02 12.24 15.93
C GLY A 866 9.34 12.73 14.52
N CYS A 867 9.07 11.90 13.49
CA CYS A 867 9.37 12.24 12.09
C CYS A 867 8.39 13.22 11.42
N GLY A 868 7.21 13.45 11.99
CA GLY A 868 6.22 14.40 11.43
C GLY A 868 5.44 13.93 10.21
N ILE A 869 5.77 12.78 9.60
CA ILE A 869 5.06 12.28 8.41
C ILE A 869 3.55 12.15 8.67
N CYS A 870 3.15 11.61 9.82
CA CYS A 870 1.73 11.50 10.18
C CYS A 870 0.98 12.84 10.19
N THR A 871 1.67 13.92 10.58
CA THR A 871 1.16 15.29 10.57
C THR A 871 0.99 15.79 9.14
N THR A 872 2.00 15.59 8.28
CA THR A 872 1.92 16.00 6.86
C THR A 872 0.82 15.30 6.07
N LYS A 873 0.40 14.09 6.48
CA LYS A 873 -0.68 13.34 5.84
C LYS A 873 -2.06 13.63 6.43
N CYS A 874 -2.16 14.52 7.42
CA CYS A 874 -3.41 14.86 8.09
C CYS A 874 -4.02 16.16 7.54
N GLU A 875 -5.08 16.03 6.75
CA GLU A 875 -5.85 17.15 6.16
C GLU A 875 -6.91 17.77 7.11
N PHE A 876 -6.91 17.32 8.38
CA PHE A 876 -7.93 17.64 9.38
C PHE A 876 -7.34 18.31 10.62
N ASP A 877 -6.04 18.58 10.63
CA ASP A 877 -5.34 19.19 11.77
C ASP A 877 -5.63 18.45 13.09
N ALA A 878 -5.71 17.11 12.97
CA ALA A 878 -6.07 16.21 14.05
C ALA A 878 -4.86 15.61 14.73
N ILE A 879 -3.68 15.71 14.14
CA ILE A 879 -2.43 15.21 14.72
C ILE A 879 -1.35 16.26 14.54
N ARG A 880 -0.62 16.58 15.60
CA ARG A 880 0.44 17.58 15.62
C ARG A 880 1.66 17.04 16.35
N LEU A 881 2.83 17.59 16.05
CA LEU A 881 4.02 17.35 16.84
C LEU A 881 4.12 18.38 17.98
N SER A 882 4.63 17.94 19.13
CA SER A 882 5.09 18.82 20.21
C SER A 882 6.49 18.42 20.64
N ARG A 883 7.29 19.41 21.04
CA ARG A 883 8.69 19.22 21.44
C ARG A 883 8.81 18.71 22.88
N ASP A 884 8.32 17.50 23.13
CA ASP A 884 8.22 16.91 24.48
C ASP A 884 9.56 16.41 25.04
N LEU A 885 10.54 16.11 24.18
CA LEU A 885 11.79 15.43 24.53
C LEU A 885 13.01 16.26 24.10
N PRO A 886 13.18 17.49 24.58
CA PRO A 886 14.21 18.42 24.12
C PRO A 886 15.64 17.87 24.24
N GLU A 887 15.88 16.93 25.16
CA GLU A 887 17.16 16.26 25.32
C GLU A 887 17.56 15.41 24.11
N CYS A 888 16.61 14.98 23.27
CA CYS A 888 16.90 14.16 22.09
C CYS A 888 17.70 14.93 21.03
N SER A 889 17.72 16.26 21.08
CA SER A 889 18.52 17.09 20.18
C SER A 889 19.99 17.20 20.61
N THR A 890 20.37 16.57 21.74
CA THR A 890 21.77 16.57 22.18
C THR A 890 22.59 15.57 21.36
N MET A 891 23.35 16.07 20.38
CA MET A 891 24.23 15.25 19.55
C MET A 891 25.62 15.10 20.21
N VAL A 892 26.12 13.87 20.28
CA VAL A 892 27.41 13.53 20.91
C VAL A 892 28.31 12.92 19.86
N ARG A 893 29.61 13.26 19.86
CA ARG A 893 30.56 12.59 18.97
C ARG A 893 30.72 11.12 19.34
N THR A 894 30.84 10.23 18.36
CA THR A 894 30.98 8.78 18.61
C THR A 894 32.17 8.44 19.52
N GLU A 895 33.27 9.17 19.44
CA GLU A 895 34.46 8.99 20.30
C GLU A 895 34.13 9.23 21.79
N ASP A 896 33.10 10.04 22.04
CA ASP A 896 32.64 10.44 23.36
C ASP A 896 31.38 9.66 23.80
N LYS A 897 30.85 8.72 23.00
CA LYS A 897 29.57 8.02 23.26
C LYS A 897 29.46 7.41 24.65
N PHE A 898 30.53 6.77 25.15
CA PHE A 898 30.53 6.15 26.48
C PHE A 898 30.47 7.16 27.63
N LYS A 899 30.86 8.43 27.40
CA LYS A 899 30.67 9.51 28.38
C LYS A 899 29.19 9.82 28.60
N ALA A 900 28.33 9.57 27.61
CA ALA A 900 26.88 9.73 27.72
C ALA A 900 26.17 8.41 28.14
N ILE A 901 26.59 7.28 27.56
CA ILE A 901 25.97 5.96 27.81
C ILE A 901 26.21 5.48 29.25
N LEU A 902 27.44 5.57 29.78
CA LEU A 902 27.75 5.02 31.10
C LEU A 902 26.96 5.70 32.23
N PRO A 903 26.86 7.05 32.31
CA PRO A 903 26.01 7.70 33.32
C PRO A 903 24.54 7.33 33.19
N TYR A 904 24.02 7.24 31.95
CA TYR A 904 22.63 6.84 31.72
C TYR A 904 22.38 5.39 32.14
N MET A 905 23.30 4.47 31.82
CA MET A 905 23.23 3.07 32.23
C MET A 905 23.17 2.94 33.75
N VAL A 906 23.99 3.68 34.51
CA VAL A 906 23.94 3.71 35.98
C VAL A 906 22.61 4.27 36.46
N LYS A 907 22.16 5.41 35.92
CA LYS A 907 20.88 6.04 36.26
C LYS A 907 19.70 5.09 36.02
N ARG A 908 19.69 4.39 34.89
CA ARG A 908 18.71 3.36 34.54
C ARG A 908 18.76 2.18 35.51
N GLY A 909 19.95 1.65 35.80
CA GLY A 909 20.12 0.56 36.77
C GLY A 909 19.58 0.89 38.16
N LEU A 910 19.79 2.13 38.62
CA LEU A 910 19.21 2.63 39.87
C LEU A 910 17.68 2.73 39.80
N ARG A 911 17.11 3.22 38.69
CA ARG A 911 15.65 3.26 38.48
C ARG A 911 15.03 1.87 38.49
N LEU A 912 15.65 0.88 37.85
CA LEU A 912 15.16 -0.50 37.84
C LEU A 912 15.17 -1.13 39.23
N LYS A 913 16.18 -0.82 40.05
CA LYS A 913 16.36 -1.41 41.37
C LYS A 913 15.52 -0.73 42.47
N PHE A 914 15.34 0.59 42.37
CA PHE A 914 14.75 1.40 43.45
C PHE A 914 13.54 2.24 43.03
N GLY A 915 13.19 2.27 41.74
CA GLY A 915 11.97 2.91 41.27
C GLY A 915 10.75 2.23 41.88
N LYS A 916 9.81 3.03 42.39
CA LYS A 916 8.51 2.50 42.79
C LYS A 916 7.89 1.83 41.56
N LYS A 917 7.51 0.56 41.67
CA LYS A 917 6.60 -0.08 40.71
C LYS A 917 5.27 0.66 40.86
N GLY A 918 5.08 1.67 40.01
CA GLY A 918 3.84 2.45 39.92
C GLY A 918 2.81 1.67 39.12
#